data_AF-A0A2N2JEE7-F1
#
_entry.id   AF-A0A2N2JEE7-F1
#
_cell.length_a   1.000
_cell.length_b   1.000
_cell.length_c   1.000
_cell.angle_alpha   90.00
_cell.angle_beta   90.00
_cell.angle_gamma   90.00
#
_symmetry.space_group_name_H-M   'P 1'
#
loop_
_entity.id
_entity.type
_entity.pdbx_description
1 polymer ?
#
loop_
_entity_poly.entity_id
_entity_poly.type
_entity_poly.pdbx_seq_one_letter_code
_entity_poly.pdbx_strand_id
1 'polypeptide(L)'
;MAEGIYGRLGDPLPYASAEQRATFARGRAVALRRFDRQDGLGPAFNVTFCGACHERPVTGGSSGLYRNFFLSGVETPDGAFVPGFSAGDAGGVIRLYYYGDDYPARPPVPAETNIVTQRNAIPFFGVGLIAELPDAEIQRRADPDDADGDGVSGRVNYDRGFVGRFGRKSQTVSIEGFIRGPLFNHMGVTTDPLSEPQRAALPVDSSDPTLRGAQLDLASTLARFAQAAAPDGPTLDDDGVADPEMTTAELFDLVSFAMLLAAPAPEPPTALSRRGAEVFDRIGCDGCHAPRLTGPRGPLPLFSDLLVHDMGPELADGVRMKDAGGAEFRTQPLWGIAAVGPYLHDGRATTIAEAIAMHGGEAQPHAEAFLALTGDDAAALEEFLLSLGGRDQSTPGLLPPNAPVPDPGAYGGPIRPLTSAERERFEAGRALFDADFGISDGVGAPRMNGDSCRACHFDPVIGGAGPRGVDVVRHGIINASGGFVAPSVGTILHRGTALPADPNRAQGDASVFELRQTPPLFGVGLIDAIDADAILANADPDDTLTPDGISGRASWTDGHRLGRFGWKAQVPSVDEFTRDAVGAELGMTLPPVAGMTFGVLHDNDGVADPELSAEEAQLLSDYMRLLAPPPRQPASDPAAALRGEQIFAAVGCASCHVPTLPTVDGADVALYSDLLLHEILPAGAVGIEDTSAGMREFRTAPLWGIATSGPYLHSGAADTLEQAILLHAGEADATRAAFEALSTADRAALLMFLGTL
;
A
#
# COMPACT_ATOMS: atom_id res chain seq x y z
N MET A 1 21.26 8.57 -30.42
CA MET A 1 20.51 8.40 -29.14
C MET A 1 19.59 9.59 -29.01
N ALA A 2 18.41 9.43 -28.42
CA ALA A 2 17.57 10.57 -28.10
C ALA A 2 18.26 11.47 -27.05
N GLU A 3 18.32 12.77 -27.32
CA GLU A 3 18.95 13.76 -26.44
C GLU A 3 17.92 14.40 -25.50
N GLY A 4 18.35 14.74 -24.28
CA GLY A 4 17.51 15.47 -23.32
C GLY A 4 16.34 14.67 -22.73
N ILE A 5 16.39 13.34 -22.77
CA ILE A 5 15.34 12.46 -22.23
C ILE A 5 15.59 12.02 -20.78
N TYR A 6 16.83 12.16 -20.30
CA TYR A 6 17.24 11.62 -19.00
C TYR A 6 17.10 12.64 -17.88
N GLY A 7 16.65 12.17 -16.72
CA GLY A 7 16.58 12.93 -15.47
C GLY A 7 16.84 12.02 -14.27
N ARG A 8 16.83 12.60 -13.06
CA ARG A 8 16.72 11.78 -11.85
C ARG A 8 15.34 11.13 -11.82
N LEU A 9 15.21 9.98 -11.15
CA LEU A 9 13.89 9.39 -10.96
C LEU A 9 12.97 10.40 -10.29
N GLY A 10 11.75 10.54 -10.83
CA GLY A 10 10.73 11.48 -10.34
C GLY A 10 10.87 12.91 -10.88
N ASP A 11 11.94 13.24 -11.61
CA ASP A 11 12.07 14.55 -12.26
C ASP A 11 11.29 14.60 -13.57
N PRO A 12 10.79 15.79 -13.96
CA PRO A 12 10.22 16.00 -15.28
C PRO A 12 11.30 15.97 -16.37
N LEU A 13 10.91 15.61 -17.59
CA LEU A 13 11.75 15.62 -18.78
C LEU A 13 12.51 16.95 -18.93
N PRO A 14 13.83 16.92 -19.20
CA PRO A 14 14.64 18.14 -19.34
C PRO A 14 14.11 19.16 -20.34
N TYR A 15 13.51 18.71 -21.44
CA TYR A 15 12.95 19.60 -22.47
C TYR A 15 11.54 20.12 -22.15
N ALA A 16 10.94 19.76 -21.00
CA ALA A 16 9.62 20.23 -20.63
C ALA A 16 9.59 21.77 -20.55
N SER A 17 8.60 22.38 -21.21
CA SER A 17 8.37 23.82 -21.17
C SER A 17 8.06 24.31 -19.75
N ALA A 18 8.14 25.63 -19.51
CA ALA A 18 7.77 26.19 -18.21
C ALA A 18 6.31 25.87 -17.83
N GLU A 19 5.41 25.87 -18.81
CA GLU A 19 4.01 25.49 -18.64
C GLU A 19 3.86 24.00 -18.31
N GLN A 20 4.54 23.12 -19.06
CA GLN A 20 4.55 21.68 -18.79
C GLN A 20 5.10 21.36 -17.39
N ARG A 21 6.13 22.07 -16.93
CA ARG A 21 6.66 21.90 -15.56
C ARG A 21 5.66 22.33 -14.48
N ALA A 22 4.89 23.40 -14.74
CA ALA A 22 3.81 23.80 -13.84
C ALA A 22 2.69 22.74 -13.81
N THR A 23 2.30 22.21 -14.98
CA THR A 23 1.34 21.10 -15.10
C THR A 23 1.85 19.83 -14.40
N PHE A 24 3.12 19.47 -14.57
CA PHE A 24 3.75 18.35 -13.87
C PHE A 24 3.67 18.49 -12.35
N ALA A 25 3.94 19.69 -11.82
CA ALA A 25 3.86 19.95 -10.38
C ALA A 25 2.43 19.80 -9.84
N ARG A 26 1.42 20.28 -10.57
CA ARG A 26 0.01 20.07 -10.21
C ARG A 26 -0.39 18.60 -10.28
N GLY A 27 0.01 17.89 -11.34
CA GLY A 27 -0.27 16.47 -11.51
C GLY A 27 0.39 15.61 -10.43
N ARG A 28 1.61 15.96 -10.01
CA ARG A 28 2.27 15.32 -8.86
C ARG A 28 1.49 15.56 -7.56
N ALA A 29 0.95 16.75 -7.36
CA ALA A 29 0.10 17.04 -6.20
C ALA A 29 -1.19 16.20 -6.22
N VAL A 30 -1.81 16.02 -7.39
CA VAL A 30 -2.96 15.10 -7.56
C VAL A 30 -2.55 13.66 -7.25
N ALA A 31 -1.42 13.18 -7.76
CA ALA A 31 -0.93 11.82 -7.50
C ALA A 31 -0.66 11.52 -6.01
N LEU A 32 -0.33 12.56 -5.23
CA LEU A 32 -0.06 12.49 -3.80
C LEU A 32 -1.25 12.88 -2.92
N ARG A 33 -2.39 13.29 -3.51
CA ARG A 33 -3.61 13.58 -2.76
C ARG A 33 -4.19 12.28 -2.23
N ARG A 34 -4.34 12.21 -0.90
CA ARG A 34 -5.12 11.18 -0.22
C ARG A 34 -6.60 11.54 -0.35
N PHE A 35 -7.37 10.63 -0.92
CA PHE A 35 -8.82 10.72 -0.97
C PHE A 35 -9.37 10.09 0.30
N ASP A 36 -10.29 10.79 0.95
CA ASP A 36 -11.13 10.25 1.99
C ASP A 36 -12.56 10.00 1.48
N ARG A 37 -13.47 9.56 2.35
CA ARG A 37 -14.85 9.25 1.92
C ARG A 37 -15.64 10.49 1.52
N GLN A 38 -15.27 11.67 2.02
CA GLN A 38 -15.89 12.94 1.64
C GLN A 38 -15.39 13.41 0.27
N ASP A 39 -14.18 12.98 -0.12
CA ASP A 39 -13.58 13.24 -1.42
C ASP A 39 -13.99 12.26 -2.52
N GLY A 40 -14.78 11.20 -2.23
CA GLY A 40 -15.15 10.17 -3.20
C GLY A 40 -14.40 8.84 -3.11
N LEU A 41 -13.73 8.55 -2.00
CA LEU A 41 -13.06 7.27 -1.83
C LEU A 41 -14.11 6.16 -1.59
N GLY A 42 -14.22 5.24 -2.54
CA GLY A 42 -14.95 3.99 -2.37
C GLY A 42 -16.20 3.87 -3.24
N PRO A 43 -17.28 3.22 -2.76
CA PRO A 43 -17.41 2.63 -1.44
C PRO A 43 -16.50 1.39 -1.25
N ALA A 44 -15.92 0.86 -2.34
CA ALA A 44 -15.02 -0.27 -2.37
C ALA A 44 -13.64 0.12 -2.96
N PHE A 45 -12.52 -0.22 -2.30
CA PHE A 45 -11.18 0.20 -2.74
C PHE A 45 -10.05 -0.71 -2.21
N ASN A 46 -8.82 -0.47 -2.69
CA ASN A 46 -7.58 -1.13 -2.26
C ASN A 46 -6.53 -0.15 -1.70
N VAL A 47 -6.56 1.11 -2.16
CA VAL A 47 -5.65 2.19 -1.78
C VAL A 47 -6.39 3.52 -1.80
N THR A 48 -5.82 4.55 -1.17
CA THR A 48 -6.47 5.87 -1.04
C THR A 48 -5.83 6.98 -1.88
N PHE A 49 -4.74 6.67 -2.60
CA PHE A 49 -4.05 7.60 -3.51
C PHE A 49 -3.13 6.86 -4.47
N CYS A 50 -2.79 7.49 -5.60
CA CYS A 50 -1.92 6.91 -6.63
C CYS A 50 -0.51 6.63 -6.11
N GLY A 51 0.03 7.54 -5.30
CA GLY A 51 1.36 7.40 -4.70
C GLY A 51 1.53 6.13 -3.87
N ALA A 52 0.47 5.57 -3.29
CA ALA A 52 0.54 4.35 -2.49
C ALA A 52 1.10 3.15 -3.26
N CYS A 53 0.79 3.04 -4.56
CA CYS A 53 1.31 1.97 -5.43
C CYS A 53 2.48 2.43 -6.31
N HIS A 54 2.84 3.70 -6.28
CA HIS A 54 3.86 4.29 -7.15
C HIS A 54 4.84 5.13 -6.34
N GLU A 55 5.27 4.61 -5.19
CA GLU A 55 6.09 5.32 -4.19
C GLU A 55 7.59 5.04 -4.31
N ARG A 56 7.99 3.93 -4.94
CA ARG A 56 9.37 3.42 -4.88
C ARG A 56 10.16 3.65 -6.17
N PRO A 57 11.36 4.25 -6.11
CA PRO A 57 11.97 4.90 -4.95
C PRO A 57 11.43 6.33 -4.73
N VAL A 58 10.61 6.81 -5.67
CA VAL A 58 9.97 8.12 -5.67
C VAL A 58 8.61 8.02 -6.36
N THR A 59 7.78 9.06 -6.20
CA THR A 59 6.48 9.17 -6.88
C THR A 59 6.57 8.92 -8.38
N GLY A 60 5.78 7.97 -8.89
CA GLY A 60 5.79 7.51 -10.28
C GLY A 60 6.60 6.23 -10.51
N GLY A 61 7.20 5.64 -9.48
CA GLY A 61 7.92 4.38 -9.57
C GLY A 61 7.06 3.13 -9.33
N SER A 62 7.67 2.06 -8.83
CA SER A 62 7.02 0.80 -8.47
C SER A 62 6.54 0.82 -7.01
N SER A 63 6.24 -0.35 -6.45
CA SER A 63 5.84 -0.53 -5.04
C SER A 63 6.41 -1.81 -4.43
N GLY A 64 6.49 -1.86 -3.11
CA GLY A 64 6.73 -3.11 -2.37
C GLY A 64 5.62 -4.15 -2.58
N LEU A 65 5.85 -5.37 -2.08
CA LEU A 65 4.95 -6.51 -2.12
C LEU A 65 3.62 -6.23 -1.44
N TYR A 66 3.59 -5.43 -0.37
CA TYR A 66 2.35 -5.13 0.36
C TYR A 66 1.30 -4.38 -0.49
N ARG A 67 1.73 -3.77 -1.59
CA ARG A 67 0.88 -3.08 -2.56
C ARG A 67 0.49 -3.94 -3.75
N ASN A 68 0.93 -5.20 -3.78
CA ASN A 68 0.36 -6.17 -4.69
C ASN A 68 -1.16 -6.20 -4.52
N PHE A 69 -1.85 -6.40 -5.63
CA PHE A 69 -3.30 -6.52 -5.66
C PHE A 69 -3.69 -7.76 -6.45
N PHE A 70 -4.90 -8.24 -6.18
CA PHE A 70 -5.40 -9.44 -6.84
C PHE A 70 -6.27 -9.11 -8.05
N LEU A 71 -6.14 -9.95 -9.06
CA LEU A 71 -7.08 -10.07 -10.15
C LEU A 71 -7.81 -11.40 -10.04
N SER A 72 -9.05 -11.40 -10.49
CA SER A 72 -9.92 -12.57 -10.48
C SER A 72 -10.75 -12.65 -11.75
N GLY A 73 -11.19 -13.86 -12.07
CA GLY A 73 -12.14 -14.09 -13.15
C GLY A 73 -12.60 -15.53 -13.24
N VAL A 74 -13.46 -15.76 -14.23
CA VAL A 74 -13.96 -17.08 -14.60
C VAL A 74 -13.51 -17.36 -16.02
N GLU A 75 -12.69 -18.38 -16.22
CA GLU A 75 -12.54 -19.00 -17.54
C GLU A 75 -13.68 -20.00 -17.75
N THR A 76 -14.50 -19.76 -18.77
CA THR A 76 -15.64 -20.60 -19.12
C THR A 76 -15.18 -21.87 -19.85
N PRO A 77 -16.00 -22.94 -19.92
CA PRO A 77 -15.62 -24.18 -20.59
C PRO A 77 -15.24 -24.04 -22.08
N ASP A 78 -15.71 -22.99 -22.75
CA ASP A 78 -15.36 -22.62 -24.13
C ASP A 78 -14.12 -21.71 -24.23
N GLY A 79 -13.43 -21.46 -23.11
CA GLY A 79 -12.16 -20.73 -23.04
C GLY A 79 -12.29 -19.20 -22.98
N ALA A 80 -13.50 -18.67 -22.79
CA ALA A 80 -13.69 -17.23 -22.63
C ALA A 80 -13.36 -16.81 -21.19
N PHE A 81 -12.61 -15.71 -21.03
CA PHE A 81 -12.31 -15.13 -19.72
C PHE A 81 -13.32 -14.04 -19.39
N VAL A 82 -13.99 -14.15 -18.25
CA VAL A 82 -14.91 -13.16 -17.70
C VAL A 82 -14.27 -12.55 -16.46
N PRO A 83 -13.97 -11.24 -16.43
CA PRO A 83 -13.43 -10.59 -15.24
C PRO A 83 -14.35 -10.77 -14.02
N GLY A 84 -13.75 -10.98 -12.85
CA GLY A 84 -14.46 -11.15 -11.59
C GLY A 84 -15.16 -9.87 -11.12
N PHE A 85 -16.22 -10.06 -10.33
CA PHE A 85 -16.95 -9.00 -9.63
C PHE A 85 -16.49 -8.95 -8.17
N SER A 86 -16.30 -7.74 -7.63
CA SER A 86 -15.90 -7.56 -6.22
C SER A 86 -16.43 -6.22 -5.71
N ALA A 87 -17.62 -6.25 -5.08
CA ALA A 87 -18.35 -5.05 -4.65
C ALA A 87 -18.49 -4.01 -5.77
N GLY A 88 -19.06 -4.43 -6.89
CA GLY A 88 -19.17 -3.66 -8.12
C GLY A 88 -18.37 -4.26 -9.29
N ASP A 89 -18.57 -3.68 -10.47
CA ASP A 89 -17.76 -3.98 -11.66
C ASP A 89 -16.39 -3.30 -11.51
N ALA A 90 -15.39 -4.05 -11.08
CA ALA A 90 -14.03 -3.55 -10.82
C ALA A 90 -13.02 -4.04 -11.87
N GLY A 91 -13.49 -4.46 -13.05
CA GLY A 91 -12.62 -4.97 -14.12
C GLY A 91 -11.74 -6.14 -13.70
N GLY A 92 -12.24 -7.04 -12.85
CA GLY A 92 -11.52 -8.19 -12.31
C GLY A 92 -10.64 -7.91 -11.09
N VAL A 93 -10.43 -6.65 -10.71
CA VAL A 93 -9.71 -6.30 -9.47
C VAL A 93 -10.52 -6.76 -8.27
N ILE A 94 -9.89 -7.51 -7.36
CA ILE A 94 -10.50 -7.79 -6.05
C ILE A 94 -10.29 -6.55 -5.17
N ARG A 95 -11.41 -5.99 -4.70
CA ARG A 95 -11.43 -4.86 -3.77
C ARG A 95 -11.38 -5.39 -2.34
N LEU A 96 -10.39 -4.95 -1.56
CA LEU A 96 -10.06 -5.52 -0.26
C LEU A 96 -10.80 -4.84 0.90
N TYR A 97 -11.25 -3.60 0.68
CA TYR A 97 -11.98 -2.80 1.66
C TYR A 97 -13.33 -2.35 1.12
N TYR A 98 -14.31 -2.27 2.01
CA TYR A 98 -15.63 -1.74 1.73
C TYR A 98 -16.18 -0.95 2.93
N TYR A 99 -16.67 0.26 2.67
CA TYR A 99 -17.22 1.20 3.66
C TYR A 99 -18.67 1.60 3.32
N GLY A 100 -19.48 0.64 2.87
CA GLY A 100 -20.93 0.80 2.68
C GLY A 100 -21.72 -0.29 3.41
N ASP A 101 -23.02 -0.40 3.08
CA ASP A 101 -23.94 -1.31 3.78
C ASP A 101 -24.26 -2.60 3.00
N ASP A 102 -23.91 -2.69 1.71
CA ASP A 102 -24.31 -3.81 0.83
C ASP A 102 -23.39 -5.04 0.93
N TYR A 103 -22.16 -4.87 1.41
CA TYR A 103 -21.14 -5.90 1.51
C TYR A 103 -20.45 -5.87 2.89
N PRO A 104 -19.86 -6.99 3.33
CA PRO A 104 -18.95 -6.98 4.47
C PRO A 104 -17.71 -6.12 4.20
N ALA A 105 -17.02 -5.70 5.27
CA ALA A 105 -15.81 -4.87 5.18
C ALA A 105 -14.72 -5.48 4.28
N ARG A 106 -14.65 -6.81 4.18
CA ARG A 106 -13.98 -7.52 3.08
C ARG A 106 -15.02 -7.99 2.07
N PRO A 107 -15.07 -7.40 0.86
CA PRO A 107 -15.91 -7.91 -0.21
C PRO A 107 -15.69 -9.41 -0.47
N PRO A 108 -16.77 -10.18 -0.64
CA PRO A 108 -16.65 -11.59 -0.98
C PRO A 108 -16.13 -11.73 -2.40
N VAL A 109 -15.19 -12.65 -2.60
CA VAL A 109 -14.84 -13.12 -3.94
C VAL A 109 -15.86 -14.20 -4.32
N PRO A 110 -16.45 -14.17 -5.53
CA PRO A 110 -17.41 -15.20 -5.96
C PRO A 110 -16.86 -16.63 -5.86
N ALA A 111 -17.74 -17.60 -5.66
CA ALA A 111 -17.36 -19.01 -5.46
C ALA A 111 -16.99 -19.69 -6.80
N GLU A 112 -17.56 -19.20 -7.89
CA GLU A 112 -17.30 -19.63 -9.26
C GLU A 112 -15.96 -19.13 -9.81
N THR A 113 -15.30 -18.18 -9.15
CA THR A 113 -13.97 -17.68 -9.53
C THR A 113 -12.98 -18.84 -9.58
N ASN A 114 -12.42 -19.09 -10.76
CA ASN A 114 -11.46 -20.16 -11.01
C ASN A 114 -10.08 -19.63 -11.46
N ILE A 115 -9.96 -18.32 -11.72
CA ILE A 115 -8.69 -17.63 -11.94
C ILE A 115 -8.52 -16.60 -10.83
N VAL A 116 -7.37 -16.66 -10.13
CA VAL A 116 -6.91 -15.66 -9.18
C VAL A 116 -5.41 -15.48 -9.36
N THR A 117 -4.95 -14.24 -9.41
CA THR A 117 -3.51 -13.93 -9.53
C THR A 117 -3.18 -12.62 -8.84
N GLN A 118 -1.89 -12.36 -8.62
CA GLN A 118 -1.36 -11.11 -8.07
C GLN A 118 -0.63 -10.27 -9.11
N ARG A 119 -0.55 -8.97 -8.86
CA ARG A 119 0.19 -8.02 -9.67
C ARG A 119 0.89 -6.99 -8.81
N ASN A 120 2.11 -6.65 -9.20
CA ASN A 120 2.84 -5.50 -8.69
C ASN A 120 2.68 -4.29 -9.63
N ALA A 121 2.76 -3.08 -9.08
CA ALA A 121 2.64 -1.84 -9.83
C ALA A 121 3.81 -1.63 -10.83
N ILE A 122 3.55 -1.00 -11.96
CA ILE A 122 4.58 -0.72 -12.98
C ILE A 122 5.07 0.73 -12.81
N PRO A 123 6.39 1.00 -12.89
CA PRO A 123 6.90 2.37 -12.91
C PRO A 123 6.52 3.14 -14.19
N PHE A 124 6.28 4.44 -14.05
CA PHE A 124 5.92 5.36 -15.13
C PHE A 124 7.11 6.14 -15.73
N PHE A 125 8.35 5.83 -15.35
CA PHE A 125 9.52 6.55 -15.86
C PHE A 125 9.63 6.47 -17.40
N GLY A 126 9.61 7.62 -18.06
CA GLY A 126 9.71 7.74 -19.51
C GLY A 126 8.49 7.26 -20.31
N VAL A 127 7.32 7.05 -19.69
CA VAL A 127 6.14 6.54 -20.44
C VAL A 127 5.67 7.48 -21.56
N GLY A 128 5.89 8.80 -21.43
CA GLY A 128 5.61 9.74 -22.53
C GLY A 128 6.48 9.47 -23.77
N LEU A 129 7.72 9.03 -23.57
CA LEU A 129 8.61 8.65 -24.68
C LEU A 129 8.12 7.38 -25.39
N ILE A 130 7.49 6.46 -24.64
CA ILE A 130 6.82 5.28 -25.20
C ILE A 130 5.54 5.68 -25.94
N ALA A 131 4.79 6.67 -25.44
CA ALA A 131 3.61 7.21 -26.12
C ALA A 131 3.94 7.83 -27.48
N GLU A 132 5.12 8.44 -27.64
CA GLU A 132 5.58 9.03 -28.92
C GLU A 132 6.03 7.99 -29.96
N LEU A 133 6.19 6.71 -29.60
CA LEU A 133 6.65 5.69 -30.55
C LEU A 133 5.63 5.47 -31.68
N PRO A 134 6.08 5.42 -32.95
CA PRO A 134 5.19 5.05 -34.05
C PRO A 134 4.71 3.60 -33.91
N ASP A 135 3.45 3.29 -34.23
CA ASP A 135 2.94 1.91 -34.25
C ASP A 135 3.81 0.97 -35.11
N ALA A 136 4.26 1.47 -36.26
CA ALA A 136 5.14 0.74 -37.19
C ALA A 136 6.50 0.37 -36.58
N GLU A 137 6.96 1.07 -35.53
CA GLU A 137 8.17 0.71 -34.79
C GLU A 137 8.01 -0.60 -34.03
N ILE A 138 6.88 -0.75 -33.34
CA ILE A 138 6.57 -1.93 -32.53
C ILE A 138 6.22 -3.08 -33.46
N GLN A 139 5.35 -2.83 -34.45
CA GLN A 139 4.88 -3.85 -35.39
C GLN A 139 6.02 -4.52 -36.18
N ARG A 140 7.05 -3.78 -36.59
CA ARG A 140 8.13 -4.36 -37.38
C ARG A 140 9.05 -5.31 -36.60
N ARG A 141 8.89 -5.38 -35.28
CA ARG A 141 9.64 -6.29 -34.41
C ARG A 141 8.89 -7.58 -34.14
N ALA A 142 7.60 -7.62 -34.43
CA ALA A 142 6.80 -8.81 -34.23
C ALA A 142 7.28 -9.92 -35.16
N ASP A 143 7.51 -11.09 -34.58
CA ASP A 143 7.81 -12.33 -35.28
C ASP A 143 6.92 -13.46 -34.74
N PRO A 144 5.60 -13.38 -34.91
CA PRO A 144 4.66 -14.34 -34.31
C PRO A 144 4.83 -15.78 -34.83
N ASP A 145 5.57 -15.97 -35.93
CA ASP A 145 5.78 -17.26 -36.58
C ASP A 145 7.21 -17.81 -36.39
N ASP A 146 8.05 -17.16 -35.56
CA ASP A 146 9.47 -17.51 -35.32
C ASP A 146 10.21 -17.73 -36.66
N ALA A 147 10.12 -16.73 -37.54
CA ALA A 147 10.60 -16.84 -38.91
C ALA A 147 12.12 -16.94 -39.01
N ASP A 148 12.86 -16.43 -38.02
CA ASP A 148 14.32 -16.56 -37.95
C ASP A 148 14.81 -17.79 -37.16
N GLY A 149 13.92 -18.47 -36.44
CA GLY A 149 14.19 -19.74 -35.75
C GLY A 149 15.02 -19.58 -34.48
N ASP A 150 14.97 -18.40 -33.86
CA ASP A 150 15.63 -18.13 -32.58
C ASP A 150 14.80 -18.61 -31.37
N GLY A 151 13.54 -19.02 -31.60
CA GLY A 151 12.62 -19.53 -30.59
C GLY A 151 11.80 -18.44 -29.88
N VAL A 152 11.91 -17.17 -30.31
CA VAL A 152 11.16 -16.03 -29.79
C VAL A 152 10.02 -15.72 -30.77
N SER A 153 8.79 -15.67 -30.26
CA SER A 153 7.56 -15.49 -31.06
C SER A 153 6.80 -14.22 -30.69
N GLY A 154 7.55 -13.15 -30.38
CA GLY A 154 6.99 -11.89 -29.91
C GLY A 154 5.94 -11.32 -30.85
N ARG A 155 4.81 -10.87 -30.30
CA ARG A 155 3.70 -10.34 -31.11
C ARG A 155 3.06 -9.09 -30.51
N VAL A 156 2.32 -8.38 -31.35
CA VAL A 156 1.55 -7.21 -30.94
C VAL A 156 0.26 -7.66 -30.24
N ASN A 157 -0.10 -6.95 -29.17
CA ASN A 157 -1.45 -6.99 -28.61
C ASN A 157 -2.24 -5.76 -29.09
N TYR A 158 -3.53 -5.93 -29.41
CA TYR A 158 -4.36 -4.87 -29.96
C TYR A 158 -5.48 -4.45 -29.01
N ASP A 159 -5.74 -3.16 -28.91
CA ASP A 159 -6.96 -2.60 -28.30
C ASP A 159 -7.77 -1.87 -29.37
N ARG A 160 -8.98 -2.37 -29.65
CA ARG A 160 -9.87 -1.84 -30.71
C ARG A 160 -9.19 -1.75 -32.09
N GLY A 161 -8.24 -2.64 -32.37
CA GLY A 161 -7.48 -2.68 -33.62
C GLY A 161 -6.24 -1.77 -33.65
N PHE A 162 -5.93 -1.07 -32.55
CA PHE A 162 -4.76 -0.20 -32.42
C PHE A 162 -3.68 -0.88 -31.58
N VAL A 163 -2.42 -0.54 -31.83
CA VAL A 163 -1.27 -1.13 -31.13
C VAL A 163 -1.30 -0.76 -29.65
N GLY A 164 -1.58 -1.75 -28.80
CA GLY A 164 -1.49 -1.60 -27.37
C GLY A 164 -0.03 -1.53 -26.92
N ARG A 165 0.24 -0.72 -25.89
CA ARG A 165 1.62 -0.45 -25.43
C ARG A 165 1.76 -0.21 -23.93
N PHE A 166 0.65 -0.03 -23.21
CA PHE A 166 0.65 0.20 -21.77
C PHE A 166 0.02 -0.96 -20.99
N GLY A 167 0.44 -1.12 -19.74
CA GLY A 167 0.07 -2.23 -18.86
C GLY A 167 0.99 -3.46 -18.96
N ARG A 168 0.70 -4.49 -18.16
CA ARG A 168 1.50 -5.74 -18.10
C ARG A 168 1.36 -6.60 -19.36
N LYS A 169 0.28 -6.44 -20.12
CA LYS A 169 0.00 -7.22 -21.34
C LYS A 169 -0.22 -6.32 -22.57
N SER A 170 0.25 -5.07 -22.56
CA SER A 170 -0.02 -4.10 -23.64
C SER A 170 -1.53 -3.92 -23.91
N GLN A 171 -2.37 -3.96 -22.87
CA GLN A 171 -3.83 -4.02 -23.06
C GLN A 171 -4.51 -2.66 -23.31
N THR A 172 -3.77 -1.55 -23.23
CA THR A 172 -4.28 -0.20 -23.52
C THR A 172 -3.37 0.58 -24.49
N VAL A 173 -3.99 1.45 -25.28
CA VAL A 173 -3.33 2.30 -26.29
C VAL A 173 -2.92 3.68 -25.77
N SER A 174 -3.51 4.15 -24.67
CA SER A 174 -3.27 5.50 -24.13
C SER A 174 -2.99 5.48 -22.62
N ILE A 175 -2.19 6.45 -22.17
CA ILE A 175 -1.88 6.67 -20.75
C ILE A 175 -3.13 7.10 -19.98
N GLU A 176 -4.00 7.94 -20.57
CA GLU A 176 -5.30 8.31 -19.98
C GLU A 176 -6.15 7.06 -19.70
N GLY A 177 -6.35 6.19 -20.70
CA GLY A 177 -7.14 4.98 -20.54
C GLY A 177 -6.54 4.01 -19.52
N PHE A 178 -5.21 3.97 -19.43
CA PHE A 178 -4.52 3.21 -18.39
C PHE A 178 -4.75 3.80 -17.00
N ILE A 179 -4.62 5.12 -16.79
CA ILE A 179 -4.76 5.77 -15.47
C ILE A 179 -6.20 5.76 -14.95
N ARG A 180 -7.20 5.95 -15.81
CA ARG A 180 -8.61 5.95 -15.41
C ARG A 180 -9.07 4.58 -14.86
N GLY A 181 -8.45 3.49 -15.30
CA GLY A 181 -8.70 2.14 -14.78
C GLY A 181 -8.46 2.03 -13.28
N PRO A 182 -7.22 2.21 -12.80
CA PRO A 182 -6.88 2.19 -11.38
C PRO A 182 -7.60 3.23 -10.52
N LEU A 183 -7.88 4.44 -11.02
CA LEU A 183 -8.68 5.42 -10.28
C LEU A 183 -10.02 4.80 -9.85
N PHE A 184 -10.73 4.19 -10.78
CA PHE A 184 -12.02 3.56 -10.47
C PHE A 184 -11.87 2.19 -9.78
N ASN A 185 -11.05 1.30 -10.33
CA ASN A 185 -10.97 -0.10 -9.89
C ASN A 185 -10.30 -0.24 -8.52
N HIS A 186 -9.31 0.60 -8.20
CA HIS A 186 -8.55 0.53 -6.94
C HIS A 186 -8.91 1.60 -5.91
N MET A 187 -9.51 2.74 -6.30
CA MET A 187 -9.85 3.82 -5.36
C MET A 187 -11.36 4.13 -5.31
N GLY A 188 -12.15 3.66 -6.27
CA GLY A 188 -13.56 4.08 -6.41
C GLY A 188 -13.70 5.38 -7.21
N VAL A 189 -12.79 6.34 -7.00
CA VAL A 189 -12.80 7.68 -7.62
C VAL A 189 -13.13 7.68 -9.11
N THR A 190 -14.19 8.40 -9.45
CA THR A 190 -14.76 8.51 -10.77
C THR A 190 -14.22 9.71 -11.56
N THR A 191 -14.21 9.56 -12.89
CA THR A 191 -13.69 10.56 -13.85
C THR A 191 -14.51 10.59 -15.13
N ASP A 192 -14.67 11.79 -15.68
CA ASP A 192 -14.98 11.98 -17.10
C ASP A 192 -13.74 11.77 -17.99
N PRO A 193 -13.87 11.23 -19.22
CA PRO A 193 -12.78 11.22 -20.18
C PRO A 193 -12.35 12.64 -20.55
N LEU A 194 -11.06 12.81 -20.89
CA LEU A 194 -10.58 14.08 -21.43
C LEU A 194 -11.27 14.39 -22.76
N SER A 195 -11.63 15.66 -22.96
CA SER A 195 -12.12 16.13 -24.26
C SER A 195 -11.03 16.06 -25.33
N GLU A 196 -11.39 15.99 -26.61
CA GLU A 196 -10.39 16.01 -27.69
C GLU A 196 -9.44 17.21 -27.64
N PRO A 197 -9.91 18.45 -27.37
CA PRO A 197 -9.00 19.58 -27.18
C PRO A 197 -8.02 19.38 -26.01
N GLN A 198 -8.44 18.73 -24.93
CA GLN A 198 -7.54 18.41 -23.81
C GLN A 198 -6.53 17.34 -24.22
N ARG A 199 -6.94 16.27 -24.91
CA ARG A 199 -6.03 15.22 -25.42
C ARG A 199 -4.99 15.75 -26.39
N ALA A 200 -5.41 16.65 -27.29
CA ALA A 200 -4.50 17.34 -28.21
C ALA A 200 -3.53 18.29 -27.50
N ALA A 201 -3.87 18.76 -26.31
CA ALA A 201 -3.04 19.66 -25.50
C ALA A 201 -2.14 18.94 -24.48
N LEU A 202 -2.26 17.61 -24.37
CA LEU A 202 -1.36 16.82 -23.51
C LEU A 202 0.10 16.96 -23.96
N PRO A 203 1.08 16.69 -23.08
CA PRO A 203 2.50 16.75 -23.43
C PRO A 203 2.87 15.89 -24.65
N VAL A 204 2.16 14.77 -24.83
CA VAL A 204 2.16 13.95 -26.04
C VAL A 204 0.72 13.93 -26.55
N ASP A 205 0.50 14.43 -27.76
CA ASP A 205 -0.83 14.46 -28.39
C ASP A 205 -1.39 13.03 -28.45
N SER A 206 -2.50 12.83 -27.75
CA SER A 206 -3.22 11.55 -27.72
C SER A 206 -4.63 11.67 -28.30
N SER A 207 -4.88 12.72 -29.09
CA SER A 207 -6.12 12.85 -29.84
C SER A 207 -6.06 11.95 -31.07
N ASP A 208 -7.06 11.09 -31.24
CA ASP A 208 -7.22 10.31 -32.46
C ASP A 208 -8.71 10.22 -32.84
N PRO A 209 -9.14 10.90 -33.92
CA PRO A 209 -10.52 10.85 -34.35
C PRO A 209 -10.95 9.46 -34.85
N THR A 210 -10.00 8.57 -35.19
CA THR A 210 -10.28 7.22 -35.70
C THR A 210 -10.59 6.20 -34.60
N LEU A 211 -10.03 6.38 -33.39
CA LEU A 211 -10.31 5.54 -32.22
C LEU A 211 -11.79 5.53 -31.84
N ARG A 212 -12.51 6.64 -32.08
CA ARG A 212 -13.94 6.81 -31.75
C ARG A 212 -14.92 6.04 -32.66
N GLY A 213 -14.46 5.59 -33.83
CA GLY A 213 -15.28 4.91 -34.84
C GLY A 213 -15.24 3.38 -34.78
N ALA A 214 -14.36 2.80 -33.96
CA ALA A 214 -14.24 1.37 -33.82
C ALA A 214 -15.49 0.79 -33.12
N GLN A 215 -16.23 -0.08 -33.81
CA GLN A 215 -17.29 -0.86 -33.17
C GLN A 215 -16.67 -1.72 -32.06
N LEU A 216 -17.18 -1.59 -30.83
CA LEU A 216 -16.98 -2.61 -29.81
C LEU A 216 -17.62 -3.89 -30.34
N ASP A 217 -16.81 -4.90 -30.65
CA ASP A 217 -17.34 -6.23 -30.91
C ASP A 217 -17.95 -6.82 -29.62
N LEU A 218 -18.73 -7.90 -29.77
CA LEU A 218 -19.39 -8.51 -28.62
C LEU A 218 -18.38 -9.01 -27.58
N ALA A 219 -17.19 -9.46 -28.00
CA ALA A 219 -16.13 -9.91 -27.12
C ALA A 219 -15.54 -8.77 -26.27
N SER A 220 -15.28 -7.60 -26.84
CA SER A 220 -14.83 -6.37 -26.14
C SER A 220 -15.93 -5.72 -25.30
N THR A 221 -17.20 -6.00 -25.59
CA THR A 221 -18.35 -5.59 -24.78
C THR A 221 -18.56 -6.51 -23.55
N LEU A 222 -18.25 -7.80 -23.69
CA LEU A 222 -18.36 -8.81 -22.62
C LEU A 222 -17.11 -8.86 -21.75
N ALA A 223 -15.92 -8.67 -22.32
CA ALA A 223 -14.66 -8.47 -21.62
C ALA A 223 -14.56 -7.01 -21.16
N ARG A 224 -15.32 -6.63 -20.14
CA ARG A 224 -15.28 -5.28 -19.55
C ARG A 224 -13.89 -5.02 -18.95
N PHE A 225 -13.05 -4.46 -19.81
CA PHE A 225 -11.80 -3.71 -19.63
C PHE A 225 -10.67 -4.28 -18.75
N ALA A 226 -10.84 -5.37 -17.99
CA ALA A 226 -9.78 -6.12 -17.29
C ALA A 226 -8.61 -5.23 -16.79
N GLN A 227 -8.83 -4.53 -15.67
CA GLN A 227 -8.01 -3.45 -15.09
C GLN A 227 -8.05 -2.07 -15.76
N ALA A 228 -8.50 -1.93 -17.00
CA ALA A 228 -8.85 -0.63 -17.56
C ALA A 228 -10.30 -0.25 -17.17
N ALA A 229 -10.64 1.03 -17.28
CA ALA A 229 -12.03 1.52 -17.18
C ALA A 229 -12.59 1.77 -18.57
N ALA A 230 -13.89 2.11 -18.67
CA ALA A 230 -14.53 2.51 -19.92
C ALA A 230 -13.76 3.68 -20.57
N PRO A 231 -12.96 3.43 -21.62
CA PRO A 231 -11.97 4.40 -22.10
C PRO A 231 -12.63 5.65 -22.69
N ASP A 232 -13.89 5.54 -23.15
CA ASP A 232 -14.59 6.59 -23.88
C ASP A 232 -15.84 7.15 -23.15
N GLY A 233 -16.19 6.63 -21.97
CA GLY A 233 -17.38 7.05 -21.21
C GLY A 233 -17.05 7.47 -19.79
N PRO A 234 -17.94 8.22 -19.12
CA PRO A 234 -17.80 8.52 -17.69
C PRO A 234 -17.80 7.23 -16.87
N THR A 235 -17.06 7.22 -15.77
CA THR A 235 -17.25 6.23 -14.70
C THR A 235 -18.24 6.80 -13.68
N LEU A 236 -18.98 5.93 -13.01
CA LEU A 236 -19.98 6.29 -12.02
C LEU A 236 -19.95 5.25 -10.89
N ASP A 237 -20.24 5.67 -9.67
CA ASP A 237 -20.50 4.75 -8.56
C ASP A 237 -21.69 5.21 -7.68
N ASP A 238 -21.77 4.66 -6.47
CA ASP A 238 -22.82 4.96 -5.49
C ASP A 238 -22.19 4.97 -4.09
N ASP A 239 -21.30 5.95 -3.86
CA ASP A 239 -20.65 6.18 -2.56
C ASP A 239 -21.29 7.33 -1.74
N GLY A 240 -22.25 8.04 -2.34
CA GLY A 240 -22.95 9.19 -1.75
C GLY A 240 -22.30 10.55 -2.03
N VAL A 241 -21.19 10.59 -2.78
CA VAL A 241 -20.54 11.78 -3.33
C VAL A 241 -20.99 11.96 -4.79
N ALA A 242 -20.90 13.18 -5.33
CA ALA A 242 -21.40 13.49 -6.66
C ALA A 242 -20.34 13.23 -7.75
N ASP A 243 -20.67 12.37 -8.71
CA ASP A 243 -19.80 12.09 -9.85
C ASP A 243 -19.66 13.28 -10.84
N PRO A 244 -18.49 13.46 -11.49
CA PRO A 244 -17.24 12.80 -11.15
C PRO A 244 -16.54 13.47 -9.96
N GLU A 245 -15.93 12.69 -9.05
CA GLU A 245 -15.22 13.27 -7.91
C GLU A 245 -13.86 13.86 -8.29
N MET A 246 -13.25 13.37 -9.38
CA MET A 246 -12.08 13.98 -9.99
C MET A 246 -12.44 14.74 -11.27
N THR A 247 -12.08 16.02 -11.32
CA THR A 247 -12.33 16.87 -12.47
C THR A 247 -11.44 16.52 -13.67
N THR A 248 -11.88 16.84 -14.89
CA THR A 248 -11.05 16.64 -16.09
C THR A 248 -9.77 17.50 -16.10
N ALA A 249 -9.72 18.60 -15.34
CA ALA A 249 -8.51 19.41 -15.17
C ALA A 249 -7.47 18.67 -14.31
N GLU A 250 -7.89 18.06 -13.21
CA GLU A 250 -7.02 17.23 -12.37
C GLU A 250 -6.57 15.97 -13.12
N LEU A 251 -7.46 15.32 -13.87
CA LEU A 251 -7.10 14.20 -14.73
C LEU A 251 -6.06 14.61 -15.80
N PHE A 252 -6.23 15.77 -16.43
CA PHE A 252 -5.27 16.30 -17.41
C PHE A 252 -3.90 16.51 -16.77
N ASP A 253 -3.85 17.10 -15.58
CA ASP A 253 -2.62 17.32 -14.84
C ASP A 253 -1.96 15.98 -14.44
N LEU A 254 -2.73 15.00 -13.97
CA LEU A 254 -2.24 13.66 -13.59
C LEU A 254 -1.68 12.87 -14.78
N VAL A 255 -2.39 12.85 -15.92
CA VAL A 255 -1.91 12.21 -17.15
C VAL A 255 -0.65 12.91 -17.65
N SER A 256 -0.62 14.24 -17.59
CA SER A 256 0.56 15.03 -17.96
C SER A 256 1.76 14.76 -17.05
N PHE A 257 1.54 14.57 -15.74
CA PHE A 257 2.59 14.17 -14.81
C PHE A 257 3.24 12.86 -15.26
N ALA A 258 2.44 11.83 -15.56
CA ALA A 258 2.97 10.55 -16.03
C ALA A 258 3.73 10.69 -17.37
N MET A 259 3.17 11.42 -18.34
CA MET A 259 3.82 11.66 -19.64
C MET A 259 5.15 12.42 -19.52
N LEU A 260 5.28 13.28 -18.52
CA LEU A 260 6.44 14.14 -18.34
C LEU A 260 7.53 13.53 -17.46
N LEU A 261 7.32 12.36 -16.82
CA LEU A 261 8.35 11.69 -16.04
C LEU A 261 9.54 11.32 -16.94
N ALA A 262 10.74 11.78 -16.56
CA ALA A 262 11.96 11.51 -17.30
C ALA A 262 12.35 10.01 -17.26
N ALA A 263 13.10 9.58 -18.26
CA ALA A 263 13.80 8.30 -18.20
C ALA A 263 14.99 8.41 -17.23
N PRO A 264 15.35 7.36 -16.49
CA PRO A 264 16.55 7.37 -15.66
C PRO A 264 17.81 7.46 -16.52
N ALA A 265 18.78 8.26 -16.08
CA ALA A 265 20.10 8.30 -16.71
C ALA A 265 20.87 7.00 -16.44
N PRO A 266 21.41 6.31 -17.46
CA PRO A 266 22.29 5.17 -17.25
C PRO A 266 23.62 5.63 -16.62
N GLU A 267 24.25 4.73 -15.87
CA GLU A 267 25.58 4.96 -15.31
C GLU A 267 26.67 4.98 -16.38
N PRO A 268 27.80 5.66 -16.12
CA PRO A 268 28.96 5.57 -16.99
C PRO A 268 29.42 4.10 -17.13
N PRO A 269 29.65 3.61 -18.36
CA PRO A 269 30.03 2.21 -18.57
C PRO A 269 31.40 1.89 -17.95
N THR A 270 31.46 0.82 -17.18
CA THR A 270 32.69 0.27 -16.61
C THR A 270 33.25 -0.83 -17.52
N ALA A 271 34.38 -1.45 -17.15
CA ALA A 271 34.83 -2.66 -17.85
C ALA A 271 33.87 -3.83 -17.61
N LEU A 272 33.32 -3.92 -16.39
CA LEU A 272 32.41 -4.98 -15.99
C LEU A 272 31.04 -4.83 -16.66
N SER A 273 30.44 -3.63 -16.66
CA SER A 273 29.14 -3.42 -17.32
C SER A 273 29.20 -3.54 -18.84
N ARG A 274 30.36 -3.24 -19.47
CA ARG A 274 30.56 -3.52 -20.90
C ARG A 274 30.63 -5.00 -21.21
N ARG A 275 31.37 -5.77 -20.39
CA ARG A 275 31.36 -7.24 -20.48
C ARG A 275 29.95 -7.78 -20.27
N GLY A 276 29.19 -7.22 -19.32
CA GLY A 276 27.80 -7.59 -19.09
C GLY A 276 26.89 -7.36 -20.28
N ALA A 277 27.03 -6.23 -20.97
CA ALA A 277 26.31 -5.97 -22.22
C ALA A 277 26.65 -6.99 -23.32
N GLU A 278 27.94 -7.36 -23.44
CA GLU A 278 28.35 -8.43 -24.37
C GLU A 278 27.77 -9.80 -23.97
N VAL A 279 27.68 -10.09 -22.67
CA VAL A 279 27.04 -11.32 -22.16
C VAL A 279 25.55 -11.30 -22.46
N PHE A 280 24.86 -10.18 -22.22
CA PHE A 280 23.44 -9.97 -22.49
C PHE A 280 23.08 -10.32 -23.94
N ASP A 281 23.82 -9.75 -24.89
CA ASP A 281 23.64 -10.04 -26.32
C ASP A 281 24.01 -11.50 -26.64
N ARG A 282 25.12 -12.01 -26.07
CA ARG A 282 25.63 -13.36 -26.38
C ARG A 282 24.69 -14.48 -25.93
N ILE A 283 23.96 -14.30 -24.82
CA ILE A 283 22.99 -15.29 -24.33
C ILE A 283 21.58 -15.08 -24.89
N GLY A 284 21.39 -14.07 -25.75
CA GLY A 284 20.13 -13.82 -26.48
C GLY A 284 19.08 -13.02 -25.73
N CYS A 285 19.44 -12.33 -24.63
CA CYS A 285 18.46 -11.49 -23.91
C CYS A 285 17.90 -10.36 -24.79
N ASP A 286 18.66 -9.91 -25.79
CA ASP A 286 18.31 -8.83 -26.70
C ASP A 286 17.22 -9.20 -27.73
N GLY A 287 16.87 -10.49 -27.85
CA GLY A 287 15.76 -10.97 -28.69
C GLY A 287 14.41 -10.35 -28.30
N CYS A 288 14.06 -10.42 -27.01
CA CYS A 288 12.87 -9.77 -26.46
C CYS A 288 13.20 -8.38 -25.86
N HIS A 289 14.33 -8.26 -25.16
CA HIS A 289 14.76 -7.00 -24.54
C HIS A 289 15.57 -6.14 -25.50
N ALA A 290 14.96 -5.83 -26.65
CA ALA A 290 15.55 -5.08 -27.73
C ALA A 290 16.24 -3.78 -27.23
N PRO A 291 17.56 -3.60 -27.45
CA PRO A 291 18.31 -2.52 -26.82
C PRO A 291 17.77 -1.13 -27.13
N ARG A 292 17.16 -0.92 -28.30
CA ARG A 292 16.66 0.40 -28.73
C ARG A 292 15.40 0.35 -29.58
N LEU A 293 14.46 1.26 -29.33
CA LEU A 293 13.36 1.57 -30.24
C LEU A 293 13.55 2.96 -30.87
N THR A 294 13.23 3.13 -32.14
CA THR A 294 13.38 4.43 -32.83
C THR A 294 12.12 5.26 -32.72
N GLY A 295 12.17 6.32 -31.90
CA GLY A 295 11.11 7.31 -31.80
C GLY A 295 11.38 8.58 -32.60
N PRO A 296 10.46 9.56 -32.58
CA PRO A 296 10.62 10.87 -33.24
C PRO A 296 11.85 11.65 -32.78
N ARG A 297 12.34 11.35 -31.56
CA ARG A 297 13.52 11.98 -30.94
C ARG A 297 14.82 11.20 -31.19
N GLY A 298 14.76 10.10 -31.95
CA GLY A 298 15.86 9.18 -32.19
C GLY A 298 15.77 7.90 -31.35
N PRO A 299 16.84 7.08 -31.33
CA PRO A 299 16.84 5.80 -30.62
C PRO A 299 16.70 5.96 -29.10
N LEU A 300 15.69 5.32 -28.53
CA LEU A 300 15.38 5.20 -27.10
C LEU A 300 15.91 3.87 -26.56
N PRO A 301 16.81 3.85 -25.55
CA PRO A 301 17.35 2.61 -25.01
C PRO A 301 16.43 1.98 -23.95
N LEU A 302 15.30 1.44 -24.40
CA LEU A 302 14.29 0.85 -23.52
C LEU A 302 14.69 -0.54 -23.01
N PHE A 303 15.50 -1.29 -23.78
CA PHE A 303 15.72 -2.73 -23.56
C PHE A 303 14.39 -3.49 -23.47
N SER A 304 13.55 -3.24 -24.47
CA SER A 304 12.20 -3.78 -24.60
C SER A 304 11.72 -3.52 -26.03
N ASP A 305 11.06 -4.51 -26.61
CA ASP A 305 10.36 -4.40 -27.88
C ASP A 305 8.88 -4.00 -27.75
N LEU A 306 8.36 -3.96 -26.52
CA LEU A 306 6.96 -3.69 -26.16
C LEU A 306 5.95 -4.73 -26.67
N LEU A 307 6.45 -5.87 -27.17
CA LEU A 307 5.65 -7.00 -27.60
C LEU A 307 5.26 -7.86 -26.40
N VAL A 308 4.26 -8.73 -26.59
CA VAL A 308 3.93 -9.78 -25.63
C VAL A 308 4.64 -11.07 -26.02
N HIS A 309 5.15 -11.79 -25.01
CA HIS A 309 5.86 -13.06 -25.15
C HIS A 309 5.31 -14.08 -24.16
N ASP A 310 5.29 -15.36 -24.55
CA ASP A 310 4.97 -16.46 -23.66
C ASP A 310 6.11 -16.66 -22.63
N MET A 311 5.80 -16.41 -21.35
CA MET A 311 6.72 -16.56 -20.22
C MET A 311 6.61 -17.95 -19.56
N GLY A 312 5.85 -18.87 -20.16
CA GLY A 312 5.69 -20.23 -19.71
C GLY A 312 4.65 -20.42 -18.60
N PRO A 313 4.34 -21.69 -18.27
CA PRO A 313 3.27 -22.02 -17.33
C PRO A 313 3.53 -21.58 -15.88
N GLU A 314 4.78 -21.47 -15.44
CA GLU A 314 5.12 -21.08 -14.06
C GLU A 314 4.89 -19.58 -13.79
N LEU A 315 5.01 -18.75 -14.83
CA LEU A 315 4.69 -17.33 -14.79
C LEU A 315 3.30 -17.01 -15.36
N ALA A 316 2.55 -18.02 -15.82
CA ALA A 316 1.20 -17.79 -16.30
C ALA A 316 0.27 -17.35 -15.17
N ASP A 317 -0.51 -16.31 -15.43
CA ASP A 317 -1.44 -15.73 -14.46
C ASP A 317 -2.90 -16.09 -14.73
N GLY A 318 -3.16 -16.80 -15.83
CA GLY A 318 -4.49 -17.20 -16.30
C GLY A 318 -5.38 -16.05 -16.79
N VAL A 319 -4.93 -14.79 -16.69
CA VAL A 319 -5.73 -13.62 -17.04
C VAL A 319 -5.52 -13.29 -18.52
N ARG A 320 -6.62 -13.31 -19.28
CA ARG A 320 -6.62 -12.87 -20.67
C ARG A 320 -6.94 -11.37 -20.74
N MET A 321 -6.13 -10.61 -21.47
CA MET A 321 -6.36 -9.19 -21.70
C MET A 321 -6.22 -8.85 -23.17
N LYS A 322 -7.36 -8.56 -23.81
CA LYS A 322 -7.45 -8.45 -25.27
C LYS A 322 -6.98 -9.76 -25.91
N ASP A 323 -6.02 -9.71 -26.83
CA ASP A 323 -5.50 -10.89 -27.51
C ASP A 323 -4.44 -11.62 -26.68
N ALA A 324 -3.88 -11.02 -25.62
CA ALA A 324 -2.88 -11.65 -24.76
C ALA A 324 -3.50 -12.69 -23.82
N GLY A 325 -3.03 -13.93 -23.92
CA GLY A 325 -3.37 -15.07 -23.07
C GLY A 325 -2.70 -15.02 -21.69
N GLY A 326 -2.99 -16.02 -20.85
CA GLY A 326 -2.55 -16.05 -19.44
C GLY A 326 -1.02 -16.12 -19.25
N ALA A 327 -0.29 -16.76 -20.16
CA ALA A 327 1.17 -16.87 -20.07
C ALA A 327 1.91 -15.69 -20.75
N GLU A 328 1.18 -14.84 -21.47
CA GLU A 328 1.80 -13.79 -22.28
C GLU A 328 1.96 -12.48 -21.51
N PHE A 329 3.15 -11.89 -21.57
CA PHE A 329 3.48 -10.63 -20.90
C PHE A 329 4.27 -9.69 -21.79
N ARG A 330 4.01 -8.39 -21.62
CA ARG A 330 4.78 -7.34 -22.28
C ARG A 330 6.17 -7.26 -21.68
N THR A 331 7.21 -7.22 -22.52
CA THR A 331 8.57 -6.87 -22.05
C THR A 331 8.52 -5.48 -21.38
N GLN A 332 8.88 -5.40 -20.10
CA GLN A 332 8.95 -4.12 -19.42
C GLN A 332 10.28 -3.44 -19.76
N PRO A 333 10.33 -2.09 -19.92
CA PRO A 333 11.59 -1.39 -20.09
C PRO A 333 12.56 -1.68 -18.93
N LEU A 334 13.80 -2.03 -19.22
CA LEU A 334 14.81 -2.35 -18.18
C LEU A 334 15.55 -1.11 -17.65
N TRP A 335 15.31 0.07 -18.23
CA TRP A 335 15.88 1.30 -17.68
C TRP A 335 15.40 1.55 -16.24
N GLY A 336 16.29 1.91 -15.33
CA GLY A 336 15.91 2.10 -13.92
C GLY A 336 15.70 0.81 -13.11
N ILE A 337 15.96 -0.39 -13.68
CA ILE A 337 15.70 -1.68 -13.02
C ILE A 337 16.35 -1.81 -11.63
N ALA A 338 17.47 -1.11 -11.41
CA ALA A 338 18.18 -1.10 -10.13
C ALA A 338 17.37 -0.55 -8.95
N ALA A 339 16.30 0.21 -9.19
CA ALA A 339 15.56 0.93 -8.14
C ALA A 339 14.07 0.55 -8.04
N VAL A 340 13.58 -0.31 -8.92
CA VAL A 340 12.13 -0.59 -9.07
C VAL A 340 11.72 -2.02 -8.69
N GLY A 341 12.57 -2.75 -7.98
CA GLY A 341 12.20 -4.03 -7.39
C GLY A 341 10.98 -3.91 -6.46
N PRO A 342 10.31 -5.03 -6.14
CA PRO A 342 10.62 -6.40 -6.55
C PRO A 342 10.30 -6.68 -8.03
N TYR A 343 10.73 -7.83 -8.54
CA TYR A 343 10.78 -8.15 -9.97
C TYR A 343 9.68 -9.13 -10.41
N LEU A 344 9.53 -9.27 -11.74
CA LEU A 344 8.43 -9.97 -12.42
C LEU A 344 7.08 -9.26 -12.30
N HIS A 345 6.00 -9.90 -12.76
CA HIS A 345 4.69 -9.25 -12.85
C HIS A 345 3.96 -9.15 -11.50
N ASP A 346 4.36 -9.97 -10.54
CA ASP A 346 3.77 -10.14 -9.22
C ASP A 346 4.76 -9.90 -8.08
N GLY A 347 6.00 -9.50 -8.38
CA GLY A 347 7.00 -9.21 -7.34
C GLY A 347 7.62 -10.45 -6.69
N ARG A 348 7.37 -11.67 -7.18
CA ARG A 348 7.85 -12.88 -6.49
C ARG A 348 9.38 -13.01 -6.40
N ALA A 349 10.12 -12.29 -7.24
CA ALA A 349 11.58 -12.28 -7.24
C ALA A 349 12.11 -11.02 -6.55
N THR A 350 13.02 -11.21 -5.60
CA THR A 350 13.61 -10.13 -4.79
C THR A 350 14.90 -9.62 -5.44
N THR A 351 15.63 -10.50 -6.13
CA THR A 351 16.85 -10.16 -6.87
C THR A 351 16.68 -10.28 -8.39
N ILE A 352 17.54 -9.58 -9.13
CA ILE A 352 17.57 -9.68 -10.60
C ILE A 352 17.95 -11.11 -11.03
N ALA A 353 18.88 -11.75 -10.33
CA ALA A 353 19.30 -13.11 -10.62
C ALA A 353 18.15 -14.12 -10.47
N GLU A 354 17.35 -14.01 -9.39
CA GLU A 354 16.12 -14.79 -9.21
C GLU A 354 15.14 -14.54 -10.34
N ALA A 355 14.91 -13.27 -10.69
CA ALA A 355 13.99 -12.92 -11.77
C ALA A 355 14.42 -13.57 -13.10
N ILE A 356 15.70 -13.51 -13.46
CA ILE A 356 16.24 -14.17 -14.66
C ILE A 356 16.05 -15.69 -14.59
N ALA A 357 16.37 -16.31 -13.46
CA ALA A 357 16.25 -17.75 -13.29
C ALA A 357 14.81 -18.27 -13.40
N MET A 358 13.81 -17.43 -13.10
CA MET A 358 12.38 -17.76 -13.20
C MET A 358 11.78 -17.53 -14.60
N HIS A 359 12.54 -17.02 -15.58
CA HIS A 359 12.02 -16.86 -16.94
C HIS A 359 11.77 -18.24 -17.58
N GLY A 360 10.56 -18.45 -18.08
CA GLY A 360 10.16 -19.65 -18.83
C GLY A 360 9.66 -19.33 -20.23
N GLY A 361 9.00 -20.30 -20.87
CA GLY A 361 8.40 -20.13 -22.19
C GLY A 361 9.45 -19.82 -23.27
N GLU A 362 9.22 -18.76 -24.05
CA GLU A 362 10.16 -18.24 -25.05
C GLU A 362 11.52 -17.89 -24.42
N ALA A 363 11.53 -17.45 -23.15
CA ALA A 363 12.74 -17.02 -22.46
C ALA A 363 13.50 -18.15 -21.74
N GLN A 364 12.95 -19.38 -21.69
CA GLN A 364 13.56 -20.52 -20.98
C GLN A 364 15.01 -20.80 -21.42
N PRO A 365 15.35 -20.85 -22.73
CA PRO A 365 16.73 -21.12 -23.15
C PRO A 365 17.72 -20.06 -22.68
N HIS A 366 17.29 -18.80 -22.58
CA HIS A 366 18.13 -17.69 -22.12
C HIS A 366 18.34 -17.73 -20.60
N ALA A 367 17.32 -18.12 -19.83
CA ALA A 367 17.44 -18.37 -18.40
C ALA A 367 18.43 -19.52 -18.10
N GLU A 368 18.33 -20.62 -18.84
CA GLU A 368 19.27 -21.75 -18.74
C GLU A 368 20.69 -21.34 -19.12
N ALA A 369 20.84 -20.50 -20.15
CA ALA A 369 22.14 -19.95 -20.54
C ALA A 369 22.75 -19.06 -19.44
N PHE A 370 21.93 -18.25 -18.75
CA PHE A 370 22.36 -17.48 -17.58
C PHE A 370 22.85 -18.38 -16.44
N LEU A 371 22.07 -19.41 -16.09
CA LEU A 371 22.42 -20.36 -15.03
C LEU A 371 23.68 -21.18 -15.36
N ALA A 372 24.01 -21.32 -16.65
CA ALA A 372 25.21 -21.99 -17.13
C ALA A 372 26.45 -21.07 -17.23
N LEU A 373 26.31 -19.76 -16.95
CA LEU A 373 27.46 -18.83 -16.97
C LEU A 373 28.50 -19.23 -15.91
N THR A 374 29.77 -18.99 -16.24
CA THR A 374 30.90 -19.31 -15.35
C THR A 374 31.84 -18.12 -15.19
N GLY A 375 32.67 -18.15 -14.15
CA GLY A 375 33.52 -17.01 -13.81
C GLY A 375 32.69 -15.77 -13.49
N ASP A 376 33.17 -14.60 -13.92
CA ASP A 376 32.51 -13.32 -13.60
C ASP A 376 31.37 -12.93 -14.57
N ASP A 377 30.95 -13.81 -15.49
CA ASP A 377 29.98 -13.41 -16.53
C ASP A 377 28.58 -13.12 -15.97
N ALA A 378 28.10 -13.90 -14.99
CA ALA A 378 26.81 -13.63 -14.33
C ALA A 378 26.84 -12.28 -13.58
N ALA A 379 27.89 -12.05 -12.79
CA ALA A 379 28.10 -10.78 -12.10
C ALA A 379 28.27 -9.60 -13.08
N ALA A 380 28.88 -9.83 -14.26
CA ALA A 380 28.99 -8.82 -15.30
C ALA A 380 27.62 -8.46 -15.87
N LEU A 381 26.78 -9.45 -16.16
CA LEU A 381 25.41 -9.24 -16.65
C LEU A 381 24.57 -8.46 -15.62
N GLU A 382 24.62 -8.87 -14.35
CA GLU A 382 23.93 -8.14 -13.28
C GLU A 382 24.42 -6.70 -13.16
N GLU A 383 25.74 -6.47 -13.20
CA GLU A 383 26.30 -5.12 -13.19
C GLU A 383 25.83 -4.28 -14.38
N PHE A 384 25.70 -4.89 -15.57
CA PHE A 384 25.14 -4.20 -16.73
C PHE A 384 23.69 -3.77 -16.50
N LEU A 385 22.83 -4.69 -16.05
CA LEU A 385 21.42 -4.38 -15.77
C LEU A 385 21.28 -3.30 -14.69
N LEU A 386 22.04 -3.42 -13.61
CA LEU A 386 22.06 -2.43 -12.53
C LEU A 386 22.62 -1.07 -13.00
N SER A 387 23.37 -1.01 -14.11
CA SER A 387 23.90 0.24 -14.68
C SER A 387 22.91 0.97 -15.59
N LEU A 388 21.71 0.41 -15.85
CA LEU A 388 20.67 1.02 -16.69
C LEU A 388 19.92 2.17 -16.00
N GLY A 389 20.47 2.70 -14.90
CA GLY A 389 20.06 3.93 -14.24
C GLY A 389 19.34 3.71 -12.91
N GLY A 390 19.29 4.76 -12.09
CA GLY A 390 18.55 4.79 -10.82
C GLY A 390 19.26 4.14 -9.61
N ARG A 391 20.43 3.51 -9.78
CA ARG A 391 21.16 2.84 -8.69
C ARG A 391 21.50 3.77 -7.52
N ASP A 392 21.85 5.02 -7.80
CA ASP A 392 22.13 6.06 -6.78
C ASP A 392 20.88 6.48 -5.98
N GLN A 393 19.69 6.16 -6.48
CA GLN A 393 18.39 6.37 -5.85
C GLN A 393 17.76 5.06 -5.36
N SER A 394 18.45 3.92 -5.47
CA SER A 394 17.95 2.64 -4.96
C SER A 394 18.07 2.60 -3.44
N THR A 395 17.02 2.08 -2.80
CA THR A 395 16.83 2.08 -1.35
C THR A 395 16.30 0.69 -0.92
N PRO A 396 16.71 0.15 0.23
CA PRO A 396 16.09 -1.06 0.80
C PRO A 396 14.61 -0.85 1.17
N GLY A 397 14.23 0.37 1.53
CA GLY A 397 12.86 0.79 1.84
C GLY A 397 12.45 2.04 1.07
N LEU A 398 11.86 3.04 1.73
CA LEU A 398 11.55 4.34 1.11
C LEU A 398 12.49 5.46 1.54
N LEU A 399 13.24 5.29 2.64
CA LEU A 399 14.23 6.27 3.03
C LEU A 399 15.47 6.18 2.14
N PRO A 400 16.00 7.32 1.64
CA PRO A 400 17.28 7.31 0.96
C PRO A 400 18.41 6.88 1.92
N PRO A 401 19.50 6.29 1.40
CA PRO A 401 20.69 6.01 2.18
C PRO A 401 21.17 7.31 2.85
N ASN A 402 21.26 7.30 4.18
CA ASN A 402 21.60 8.45 5.03
C ASN A 402 20.51 9.52 5.19
N ALA A 403 19.23 9.16 5.07
CA ALA A 403 18.13 10.05 5.45
C ALA A 403 18.34 10.60 6.88
N PRO A 404 18.35 11.94 7.08
CA PRO A 404 18.64 12.52 8.38
C PRO A 404 17.63 12.05 9.42
N VAL A 405 18.11 11.81 10.64
CA VAL A 405 17.24 11.57 11.80
C VAL A 405 16.62 12.90 12.22
N PRO A 406 15.28 12.99 12.36
CA PRO A 406 14.63 14.19 12.87
C PRO A 406 15.15 14.58 14.26
N ASP A 407 15.03 15.86 14.58
CA ASP A 407 15.49 16.39 15.87
C ASP A 407 14.75 15.73 17.06
N PRO A 408 15.37 15.66 18.24
CA PRO A 408 14.69 15.13 19.41
C PRO A 408 13.37 15.84 19.72
N GLY A 409 12.31 15.05 19.99
CA GLY A 409 10.96 15.56 20.25
C GLY A 409 10.16 15.97 19.01
N ALA A 410 10.76 15.90 17.81
CA ALA A 410 10.02 16.07 16.56
C ALA A 410 9.37 14.76 16.11
N TYR A 411 8.42 14.86 15.17
CA TYR A 411 7.85 13.69 14.49
C TYR A 411 8.95 12.80 13.88
N GLY A 412 8.89 11.50 14.17
CA GLY A 412 9.90 10.52 13.70
C GLY A 412 11.27 10.66 14.36
N GLY A 413 11.45 11.60 15.29
CA GLY A 413 12.68 11.83 16.03
C GLY A 413 12.71 11.06 17.36
N PRO A 414 13.89 10.98 18.00
CA PRO A 414 14.00 10.36 19.31
C PRO A 414 13.36 11.22 20.40
N ILE A 415 12.89 10.62 21.48
CA ILE A 415 12.22 11.30 22.60
C ILE A 415 13.12 12.33 23.32
N ARG A 416 14.43 12.14 23.24
CA ARG A 416 15.44 13.00 23.84
C ARG A 416 16.75 12.93 23.05
N PRO A 417 17.71 13.82 23.30
CA PRO A 417 19.08 13.62 22.82
C PRO A 417 19.60 12.24 23.24
N LEU A 418 20.11 11.50 22.26
CA LEU A 418 20.64 10.15 22.43
C LEU A 418 22.15 10.17 22.68
N THR A 419 22.64 9.24 23.50
CA THR A 419 24.06 8.90 23.55
C THR A 419 24.53 8.32 22.22
N SER A 420 25.84 8.23 21.98
CA SER A 420 26.37 7.66 20.72
C SER A 420 25.90 6.22 20.48
N ALA A 421 25.84 5.39 21.52
CA ALA A 421 25.38 4.00 21.41
C ALA A 421 23.86 3.90 21.16
N GLU A 422 23.06 4.72 21.85
CA GLU A 422 21.62 4.79 21.59
C GLU A 422 21.31 5.28 20.17
N ARG A 423 22.08 6.26 19.69
CA ARG A 423 21.94 6.79 18.32
C ARG A 423 22.20 5.71 17.27
N GLU A 424 23.27 4.94 17.43
CA GLU A 424 23.61 3.86 16.51
C GLU A 424 22.48 2.81 16.44
N ARG A 425 21.95 2.40 17.59
CA ARG A 425 20.82 1.46 17.65
C ARG A 425 19.53 2.06 17.09
N PHE A 426 19.25 3.33 17.36
CA PHE A 426 18.08 4.03 16.82
C PHE A 426 18.13 4.12 15.29
N GLU A 427 19.30 4.46 14.73
CA GLU A 427 19.50 4.55 13.27
C GLU A 427 19.41 3.18 12.60
N ALA A 428 19.97 2.13 13.21
CA ALA A 428 19.85 0.76 12.72
C ALA A 428 18.40 0.24 12.79
N GLY A 429 17.70 0.45 13.92
CA GLY A 429 16.30 0.09 14.08
C GLY A 429 15.38 0.86 13.13
N ARG A 430 15.65 2.15 12.89
CA ARG A 430 14.93 2.95 11.89
C ARG A 430 15.13 2.43 10.48
N ALA A 431 16.35 2.05 10.12
CA ALA A 431 16.63 1.46 8.81
C ALA A 431 15.91 0.12 8.62
N LEU A 432 15.89 -0.73 9.65
CA LEU A 432 15.18 -2.00 9.64
C LEU A 432 13.65 -1.82 9.60
N PHE A 433 13.11 -0.82 10.31
CA PHE A 433 11.68 -0.47 10.28
C PHE A 433 11.22 -0.04 8.88
N ASP A 434 12.12 0.62 8.13
CA ASP A 434 11.90 1.10 6.76
C ASP A 434 12.12 0.01 5.69
N ALA A 435 12.96 -1.00 5.96
CA ALA A 435 13.38 -1.99 4.97
C ALA A 435 12.22 -2.87 4.48
N ASP A 436 12.11 -3.03 3.16
CA ASP A 436 11.21 -3.99 2.54
C ASP A 436 11.83 -5.40 2.59
N PHE A 437 11.06 -6.39 3.03
CA PHE A 437 11.39 -7.81 2.96
C PHE A 437 10.70 -8.46 1.76
N GLY A 438 11.41 -9.33 1.04
CA GLY A 438 10.89 -10.10 -0.08
C GLY A 438 10.37 -11.48 0.34
N ILE A 439 9.70 -12.19 -0.57
CA ILE A 439 9.23 -13.58 -0.34
C ILE A 439 10.42 -14.51 -0.04
N SER A 440 11.57 -14.27 -0.67
CA SER A 440 12.81 -15.00 -0.43
C SER A 440 13.42 -14.72 0.95
N ASP A 441 13.01 -13.63 1.61
CA ASP A 441 13.40 -13.32 2.99
C ASP A 441 12.41 -13.93 4.01
N GLY A 442 11.42 -14.70 3.53
CA GLY A 442 10.39 -15.39 4.31
C GLY A 442 9.19 -14.53 4.68
N VAL A 443 9.03 -13.36 4.04
CA VAL A 443 7.83 -12.54 4.25
C VAL A 443 6.59 -13.23 3.67
N GLY A 444 5.48 -13.16 4.41
CA GLY A 444 4.21 -13.65 3.96
C GLY A 444 4.09 -15.17 3.95
N ALA A 445 4.62 -15.86 4.97
CA ALA A 445 4.49 -17.31 5.16
C ALA A 445 3.24 -17.72 5.99
N PRO A 446 2.13 -18.14 5.37
CA PRO A 446 1.73 -17.88 4.00
C PRO A 446 1.03 -16.52 3.84
N ARG A 447 0.94 -15.66 4.86
CA ARG A 447 0.11 -14.44 4.80
C ARG A 447 0.76 -13.23 5.43
N MET A 448 0.46 -12.04 4.90
CA MET A 448 0.98 -10.76 5.40
C MET A 448 0.01 -9.60 5.16
N ASN A 449 0.08 -8.58 6.02
CA ASN A 449 -0.51 -7.27 5.79
C ASN A 449 0.51 -6.25 5.27
N GLY A 450 1.79 -6.43 5.61
CA GLY A 450 2.89 -5.58 5.18
C GLY A 450 4.15 -6.38 4.86
N ASP A 451 5.06 -5.77 4.13
CA ASP A 451 6.42 -6.26 3.84
C ASP A 451 7.50 -5.47 4.60
N SER A 452 7.08 -4.55 5.46
CA SER A 452 7.91 -3.73 6.35
C SER A 452 7.03 -3.17 7.47
N CYS A 453 7.62 -2.73 8.58
CA CYS A 453 6.83 -2.01 9.59
C CYS A 453 6.30 -0.67 9.03
N ARG A 454 7.08 0.00 8.19
CA ARG A 454 6.67 1.22 7.49
C ARG A 454 5.46 1.01 6.59
N ALA A 455 5.26 -0.16 5.97
CA ALA A 455 4.14 -0.43 5.06
C ALA A 455 2.78 0.02 5.62
N CYS A 456 2.61 -0.09 6.94
CA CYS A 456 1.43 0.35 7.66
C CYS A 456 1.66 1.67 8.43
N HIS A 457 2.85 1.91 8.97
CA HIS A 457 3.11 3.04 9.90
C HIS A 457 3.96 4.17 9.28
N PHE A 458 3.33 5.11 8.54
CA PHE A 458 4.10 6.07 7.74
C PHE A 458 3.55 7.49 7.58
N ASP A 459 2.35 7.80 8.08
CA ASP A 459 1.72 9.11 7.88
C ASP A 459 1.63 9.91 9.20
N PRO A 460 2.17 11.14 9.29
CA PRO A 460 2.81 11.94 8.24
C PRO A 460 4.29 11.61 7.97
N VAL A 461 4.91 10.82 8.85
CA VAL A 461 6.27 10.30 8.70
C VAL A 461 6.33 8.86 9.20
N ILE A 462 7.43 8.15 8.94
CA ILE A 462 7.67 6.78 9.43
C ILE A 462 7.46 6.70 10.94
N GLY A 463 6.68 5.69 11.37
CA GLY A 463 6.16 5.54 12.73
C GLY A 463 4.78 6.18 12.94
N GLY A 464 4.24 6.87 11.94
CA GLY A 464 2.91 7.48 11.95
C GLY A 464 1.78 6.49 11.76
N ALA A 465 0.56 7.00 11.60
CA ALA A 465 -0.63 6.20 11.32
C ALA A 465 -0.63 5.71 9.87
N GLY A 466 -1.48 4.72 9.57
CA GLY A 466 -1.75 4.27 8.21
C GLY A 466 -3.08 4.81 7.68
N PRO A 467 -3.19 5.12 6.37
CA PRO A 467 -4.48 5.42 5.74
C PRO A 467 -5.36 4.16 5.66
N ARG A 468 -6.67 4.31 5.38
CA ARG A 468 -7.63 3.18 5.28
C ARG A 468 -7.19 2.01 4.41
N GLY A 469 -6.44 2.32 3.34
CA GLY A 469 -5.93 1.32 2.40
C GLY A 469 -4.86 0.39 2.99
N VAL A 470 -4.52 0.51 4.28
CA VAL A 470 -3.67 -0.42 5.03
C VAL A 470 -4.31 -0.82 6.37
N ASP A 471 -5.61 -0.59 6.55
CA ASP A 471 -6.30 -1.08 7.74
C ASP A 471 -6.27 -2.62 7.73
N VAL A 472 -6.13 -3.20 8.91
CA VAL A 472 -6.17 -4.67 9.06
C VAL A 472 -7.63 -5.08 9.06
N VAL A 473 -7.98 -6.00 8.16
CA VAL A 473 -9.30 -6.65 8.20
C VAL A 473 -9.24 -7.80 9.18
N ARG A 474 -10.23 -7.89 10.05
CA ARG A 474 -10.47 -9.05 10.90
C ARG A 474 -11.79 -9.73 10.55
N HIS A 475 -11.87 -11.04 10.76
CA HIS A 475 -13.06 -11.87 10.54
C HIS A 475 -13.36 -12.78 11.75
N GLY A 476 -14.62 -13.16 11.91
CA GLY A 476 -15.09 -13.99 13.01
C GLY A 476 -16.44 -14.63 12.76
N ILE A 477 -16.85 -15.52 13.66
CA ILE A 477 -18.12 -16.25 13.59
C ILE A 477 -18.96 -15.87 14.82
N ILE A 478 -20.20 -15.45 14.59
CA ILE A 478 -21.19 -15.30 15.65
C ILE A 478 -22.04 -16.56 15.67
N ASN A 479 -21.91 -17.34 16.75
CA ASN A 479 -22.62 -18.59 16.90
C ASN A 479 -24.13 -18.37 17.15
N ALA A 480 -24.91 -19.44 17.14
CA ALA A 480 -26.37 -19.36 17.33
C ALA A 480 -26.82 -18.77 18.68
N SER A 481 -25.95 -18.74 19.69
CA SER A 481 -26.20 -18.08 20.99
C SER A 481 -25.79 -16.60 21.02
N GLY A 482 -25.29 -16.06 19.91
CA GLY A 482 -24.78 -14.68 19.83
C GLY A 482 -23.36 -14.51 20.37
N GLY A 483 -22.67 -15.60 20.71
CA GLY A 483 -21.28 -15.55 21.18
C GLY A 483 -20.29 -15.56 20.03
N PHE A 484 -19.16 -14.88 20.22
CA PHE A 484 -18.06 -14.88 19.27
C PHE A 484 -17.29 -16.21 19.29
N VAL A 485 -16.86 -16.65 18.11
CA VAL A 485 -15.96 -17.79 17.91
C VAL A 485 -14.88 -17.35 16.92
N ALA A 486 -13.63 -17.47 17.35
CA ALA A 486 -12.48 -17.20 16.49
C ALA A 486 -12.41 -18.22 15.34
N PRO A 487 -12.12 -17.79 14.11
CA PRO A 487 -11.89 -18.72 13.00
C PRO A 487 -10.67 -19.61 13.29
N SER A 488 -10.67 -20.82 12.71
CA SER A 488 -9.58 -21.79 12.87
C SER A 488 -8.24 -21.30 12.35
N VAL A 489 -8.27 -20.32 11.45
CA VAL A 489 -7.12 -19.69 10.80
C VAL A 489 -6.68 -18.38 11.47
N GLY A 490 -7.24 -18.07 12.64
CA GLY A 490 -7.05 -16.78 13.31
C GLY A 490 -8.04 -15.71 12.84
N THR A 491 -8.11 -14.61 13.58
CA THR A 491 -9.05 -13.50 13.32
C THR A 491 -8.52 -12.48 12.33
N ILE A 492 -7.24 -12.47 12.01
CA ILE A 492 -6.67 -11.57 11.00
C ILE A 492 -6.94 -12.15 9.62
N LEU A 493 -7.56 -11.35 8.75
CA LEU A 493 -7.74 -11.65 7.35
C LEU A 493 -6.76 -10.80 6.54
N HIS A 494 -5.55 -11.33 6.37
CA HIS A 494 -4.44 -10.62 5.76
C HIS A 494 -4.73 -10.04 4.37
N ARG A 495 -4.03 -8.96 4.05
CA ARG A 495 -4.10 -8.30 2.75
C ARG A 495 -3.55 -9.19 1.63
N GLY A 496 -2.39 -9.81 1.84
CA GLY A 496 -1.64 -10.58 0.86
C GLY A 496 -1.27 -11.99 1.33
N THR A 497 -0.78 -12.81 0.40
CA THR A 497 -0.34 -14.17 0.64
C THR A 497 0.75 -14.59 -0.34
N ALA A 498 1.71 -15.42 0.09
CA ALA A 498 2.66 -16.07 -0.80
C ALA A 498 2.06 -17.31 -1.52
N LEU A 499 0.83 -17.72 -1.17
CA LEU A 499 0.19 -18.88 -1.78
C LEU A 499 -0.30 -18.54 -3.21
N PRO A 500 0.11 -19.32 -4.23
CA PRO A 500 -0.37 -19.13 -5.59
C PRO A 500 -1.88 -19.29 -5.69
N ALA A 501 -2.52 -18.40 -6.46
CA ALA A 501 -3.96 -18.44 -6.75
C ALA A 501 -4.91 -18.40 -5.54
N ASP A 502 -4.43 -18.01 -4.35
CA ASP A 502 -5.27 -17.79 -3.17
C ASP A 502 -5.55 -16.29 -2.99
N PRO A 503 -6.81 -15.82 -3.05
CA PRO A 503 -7.16 -14.42 -2.78
C PRO A 503 -7.26 -14.11 -1.28
N ASN A 504 -6.78 -15.03 -0.43
CA ASN A 504 -6.90 -15.05 1.02
C ASN A 504 -8.36 -14.88 1.45
N ARG A 505 -9.19 -15.90 1.16
CA ARG A 505 -10.63 -15.87 1.48
C ARG A 505 -10.86 -15.99 2.98
N ALA A 506 -11.89 -15.29 3.47
CA ALA A 506 -12.42 -15.50 4.81
C ALA A 506 -12.85 -16.96 5.00
N GLN A 507 -12.90 -17.40 6.26
CA GLN A 507 -13.47 -18.72 6.57
C GLN A 507 -14.96 -18.74 6.13
N GLY A 508 -15.42 -19.85 5.54
CA GLY A 508 -16.71 -19.89 4.85
C GLY A 508 -17.95 -19.61 5.71
N ASP A 509 -17.87 -19.77 7.03
CA ASP A 509 -18.91 -19.47 8.01
C ASP A 509 -18.65 -18.15 8.78
N ALA A 510 -17.64 -17.37 8.39
CA ALA A 510 -17.41 -16.04 8.96
C ALA A 510 -18.63 -15.15 8.72
N SER A 511 -19.12 -14.54 9.80
CA SER A 511 -20.36 -13.76 9.82
C SER A 511 -20.17 -12.34 10.36
N VAL A 512 -18.98 -12.01 10.87
CA VAL A 512 -18.62 -10.66 11.32
C VAL A 512 -17.26 -10.29 10.75
N PHE A 513 -17.15 -9.04 10.29
CA PHE A 513 -15.94 -8.46 9.76
C PHE A 513 -15.72 -7.11 10.43
N GLU A 514 -14.48 -6.80 10.76
CA GLU A 514 -14.14 -5.60 11.50
C GLU A 514 -12.83 -5.03 10.95
N LEU A 515 -12.79 -3.72 10.71
CA LEU A 515 -11.58 -3.03 10.32
C LEU A 515 -10.82 -2.56 11.55
N ARG A 516 -9.48 -2.61 11.48
CA ARG A 516 -8.56 -2.12 12.50
C ARG A 516 -7.63 -1.09 11.85
N GLN A 517 -7.89 0.18 12.16
CA GLN A 517 -7.09 1.32 11.72
C GLN A 517 -5.65 1.16 12.22
N THR A 518 -4.66 1.45 11.39
CA THR A 518 -3.25 1.34 11.81
C THR A 518 -2.85 2.54 12.68
N PRO A 519 -2.65 2.39 14.01
CA PRO A 519 -2.38 3.52 14.89
C PRO A 519 -0.95 4.07 14.69
N PRO A 520 -0.68 5.34 15.07
CA PRO A 520 0.69 5.82 15.17
C PRO A 520 1.44 5.12 16.31
N LEU A 521 2.75 4.94 16.14
CA LEU A 521 3.66 4.32 17.11
C LEU A 521 4.49 5.35 17.90
N PHE A 522 4.23 6.64 17.70
CA PHE A 522 4.91 7.71 18.42
C PHE A 522 4.66 7.62 19.93
N GLY A 523 5.73 7.65 20.73
CA GLY A 523 5.65 7.68 22.18
C GLY A 523 5.29 6.34 22.84
N VAL A 524 5.28 5.21 22.12
CA VAL A 524 4.92 3.90 22.73
C VAL A 524 5.86 3.47 23.86
N GLY A 525 7.12 3.91 23.85
CA GLY A 525 8.03 3.71 24.97
C GLY A 525 7.61 4.41 26.26
N LEU A 526 6.92 5.56 26.16
CA LEU A 526 6.32 6.21 27.33
C LEU A 526 5.15 5.41 27.89
N ILE A 527 4.33 4.82 27.01
CA ILE A 527 3.21 3.95 27.40
C ILE A 527 3.73 2.69 28.12
N ASP A 528 4.82 2.11 27.62
CA ASP A 528 5.50 0.95 28.25
C ASP A 528 6.00 1.30 29.67
N ALA A 529 6.38 2.56 29.90
CA ALA A 529 6.91 3.06 31.17
C ALA A 529 5.84 3.52 32.19
N ILE A 530 4.57 3.63 31.80
CA ILE A 530 3.47 4.02 32.70
C ILE A 530 3.33 2.98 33.83
N ASP A 531 3.17 3.45 35.08
CA ASP A 531 2.97 2.55 36.21
C ASP A 531 1.66 1.76 36.05
N ALA A 532 1.72 0.44 36.24
CA ALA A 532 0.55 -0.42 36.17
C ALA A 532 -0.49 -0.03 37.24
N ASP A 533 -0.04 0.38 38.42
CA ASP A 533 -0.94 0.80 39.50
C ASP A 533 -1.69 2.09 39.14
N ALA A 534 -1.08 2.95 38.32
CA ALA A 534 -1.74 4.17 37.85
C ALA A 534 -2.86 3.88 36.85
N ILE A 535 -2.68 2.89 35.96
CA ILE A 535 -3.75 2.42 35.06
C ILE A 535 -4.88 1.81 35.90
N LEU A 536 -4.55 0.91 36.83
CA LEU A 536 -5.52 0.22 37.67
C LEU A 536 -6.30 1.17 38.59
N ALA A 537 -5.69 2.27 39.03
CA ALA A 537 -6.36 3.28 39.85
C ALA A 537 -7.51 4.02 39.14
N ASN A 538 -7.53 4.01 37.80
CA ASN A 538 -8.61 4.59 37.01
C ASN A 538 -9.73 3.58 36.69
N ALA A 539 -9.55 2.29 37.01
CA ALA A 539 -10.54 1.27 36.69
C ALA A 539 -11.74 1.30 37.66
N ASP A 540 -12.95 1.32 37.10
CA ASP A 540 -14.22 1.21 37.82
C ASP A 540 -15.18 0.25 37.08
N PRO A 541 -14.84 -1.05 36.98
CA PRO A 541 -15.57 -2.02 36.15
C PRO A 541 -17.03 -2.21 36.55
N ASP A 542 -17.39 -1.87 37.79
CA ASP A 542 -18.75 -2.03 38.33
C ASP A 542 -19.50 -0.69 38.42
N ASP A 543 -18.91 0.43 37.97
CA ASP A 543 -19.48 1.79 38.05
C ASP A 543 -19.90 2.15 39.49
N THR A 544 -19.02 1.84 40.47
CA THR A 544 -19.31 2.02 41.91
C THR A 544 -18.45 3.06 42.58
N LEU A 545 -17.27 3.38 42.04
CA LEU A 545 -16.38 4.42 42.57
C LEU A 545 -16.86 5.81 42.11
N THR A 546 -17.23 5.93 40.84
CA THR A 546 -17.81 7.12 40.20
C THR A 546 -19.03 6.70 39.39
N PRO A 547 -20.26 6.77 39.96
CA PRO A 547 -21.48 6.26 39.31
C PRO A 547 -21.95 7.23 38.21
N ASP A 548 -21.19 7.32 37.13
CA ASP A 548 -21.40 8.19 35.98
C ASP A 548 -21.77 7.40 34.71
N GLY A 549 -21.83 6.07 34.81
CA GLY A 549 -22.19 5.16 33.72
C GLY A 549 -21.00 4.72 32.87
N ILE A 550 -19.77 5.04 33.28
CA ILE A 550 -18.52 4.61 32.63
C ILE A 550 -17.94 3.45 33.43
N SER A 551 -17.65 2.33 32.77
CA SER A 551 -17.24 1.07 33.42
C SER A 551 -15.85 0.62 32.96
N GLY A 552 -14.93 1.58 32.88
CA GLY A 552 -13.56 1.36 32.40
C GLY A 552 -12.85 0.24 33.16
N ARG A 553 -12.24 -0.69 32.44
CA ARG A 553 -11.55 -1.84 33.07
C ARG A 553 -10.25 -2.22 32.39
N ALA A 554 -9.34 -2.81 33.15
CA ALA A 554 -8.08 -3.32 32.62
C ALA A 554 -8.29 -4.54 31.71
N SER A 555 -7.44 -4.66 30.69
CA SER A 555 -7.28 -5.88 29.90
C SER A 555 -6.16 -6.74 30.47
N TRP A 556 -6.36 -8.06 30.49
CA TRP A 556 -5.39 -9.02 31.02
C TRP A 556 -4.98 -10.04 29.96
N THR A 557 -3.68 -10.14 29.67
CA THR A 557 -3.08 -11.16 28.80
C THR A 557 -2.46 -12.29 29.61
N ASP A 558 -2.53 -13.52 29.08
CA ASP A 558 -2.20 -14.77 29.77
C ASP A 558 -2.88 -14.94 31.15
N GLY A 559 -3.99 -14.24 31.37
CA GLY A 559 -4.75 -14.23 32.62
C GLY A 559 -4.11 -13.50 33.80
N HIS A 560 -2.96 -12.82 33.62
CA HIS A 560 -2.27 -12.16 34.74
C HIS A 560 -1.37 -10.97 34.38
N ARG A 561 -1.03 -10.75 33.11
CA ARG A 561 -0.19 -9.62 32.69
C ARG A 561 -1.09 -8.50 32.19
N LEU A 562 -0.82 -7.25 32.61
CA LEU A 562 -1.60 -6.10 32.17
C LEU A 562 -1.34 -5.83 30.68
N GLY A 563 -2.41 -5.78 29.90
CA GLY A 563 -2.34 -5.40 28.49
C GLY A 563 -2.28 -3.88 28.30
N ARG A 564 -1.50 -3.41 27.32
CA ARG A 564 -1.21 -1.98 27.09
C ARG A 564 -1.34 -1.57 25.63
N PHE A 565 -0.96 -2.45 24.71
CA PHE A 565 -0.83 -2.17 23.28
C PHE A 565 -1.90 -2.91 22.45
N GLY A 566 -2.11 -2.40 21.25
CA GLY A 566 -3.23 -2.79 20.39
C GLY A 566 -4.53 -2.07 20.76
N TRP A 567 -5.52 -2.18 19.88
CA TRP A 567 -6.83 -1.54 20.05
C TRP A 567 -7.69 -2.15 21.15
N LYS A 568 -7.40 -3.38 21.59
CA LYS A 568 -8.09 -4.07 22.68
C LYS A 568 -7.15 -4.35 23.86
N ALA A 569 -6.04 -3.59 23.94
CA ALA A 569 -5.02 -3.75 24.96
C ALA A 569 -4.59 -5.23 25.10
N GLN A 570 -4.39 -5.94 23.98
CA GLN A 570 -4.14 -7.38 24.01
C GLN A 570 -2.65 -7.75 24.16
N VAL A 571 -1.74 -6.77 24.03
CA VAL A 571 -0.28 -6.99 24.11
C VAL A 571 0.32 -6.23 25.29
N PRO A 572 1.22 -6.82 26.11
CA PRO A 572 1.61 -6.23 27.40
C PRO A 572 2.86 -5.34 27.37
N SER A 573 3.71 -5.44 26.34
CA SER A 573 4.97 -4.68 26.26
C SER A 573 5.35 -4.35 24.81
N VAL A 574 6.26 -3.39 24.61
CA VAL A 574 6.76 -3.04 23.26
C VAL A 574 7.52 -4.21 22.61
N ASP A 575 8.27 -4.99 23.39
CA ASP A 575 9.00 -6.16 22.85
C ASP A 575 8.01 -7.21 22.33
N GLU A 576 6.95 -7.50 23.08
CA GLU A 576 5.92 -8.44 22.62
C GLU A 576 5.08 -7.88 21.49
N PHE A 577 4.85 -6.56 21.45
CA PHE A 577 4.18 -5.91 20.33
C PHE A 577 5.00 -6.03 19.04
N THR A 578 6.32 -5.89 19.15
CA THR A 578 7.24 -6.12 18.02
C THR A 578 7.14 -7.56 17.52
N ARG A 579 7.15 -8.53 18.44
CA ARG A 579 7.10 -9.95 18.10
C ARG A 579 5.76 -10.38 17.52
N ASP A 580 4.67 -9.86 18.06
CA ASP A 580 3.32 -10.06 17.53
C ASP A 580 3.23 -9.50 16.11
N ALA A 581 3.69 -8.26 15.88
CA ALA A 581 3.65 -7.64 14.56
C ALA A 581 4.50 -8.39 13.52
N VAL A 582 5.74 -8.79 13.85
CA VAL A 582 6.59 -9.55 12.92
C VAL A 582 5.94 -10.89 12.53
N GLY A 583 5.39 -11.63 13.50
CA GLY A 583 4.74 -12.91 13.22
C GLY A 583 3.37 -12.79 12.56
N ALA A 584 2.52 -11.89 13.05
CA ALA A 584 1.13 -11.78 12.64
C ALA A 584 0.90 -10.84 11.45
N GLU A 585 1.75 -9.83 11.24
CA GLU A 585 1.56 -8.82 10.19
C GLU A 585 2.54 -8.99 9.02
N LEU A 586 3.79 -9.40 9.28
CA LEU A 586 4.79 -9.71 8.23
C LEU A 586 4.82 -11.20 7.86
N GLY A 587 4.37 -12.07 8.77
CA GLY A 587 4.38 -13.52 8.54
C GLY A 587 5.79 -14.10 8.57
N MET A 588 6.67 -13.60 9.45
CA MET A 588 8.06 -14.05 9.63
C MET A 588 8.28 -14.65 11.02
N THR A 589 9.24 -15.55 11.15
CA THR A 589 9.56 -16.21 12.41
C THR A 589 10.67 -15.50 13.20
N LEU A 590 10.68 -15.77 14.50
CA LEU A 590 11.51 -15.15 15.52
C LEU A 590 12.03 -16.21 16.50
N PRO A 591 13.25 -16.05 17.05
CA PRO A 591 13.74 -16.96 18.06
C PRO A 591 12.91 -16.87 19.36
N PRO A 592 12.84 -17.96 20.14
CA PRO A 592 12.13 -17.97 21.42
C PRO A 592 12.85 -17.09 22.46
N VAL A 593 12.07 -16.36 23.26
CA VAL A 593 12.57 -15.54 24.38
C VAL A 593 11.84 -15.93 25.66
N ALA A 594 12.60 -16.24 26.71
CA ALA A 594 12.03 -16.70 27.97
C ALA A 594 11.11 -15.63 28.60
N GLY A 595 9.88 -16.02 28.92
CA GLY A 595 8.89 -15.13 29.55
C GLY A 595 8.06 -14.29 28.56
N MET A 596 8.28 -14.44 27.26
CA MET A 596 7.43 -13.89 26.21
C MET A 596 6.56 -14.99 25.59
N THR A 597 5.36 -14.60 25.17
CA THR A 597 4.29 -15.44 24.60
C THR A 597 4.13 -15.21 23.09
N PHE A 598 4.43 -14.01 22.59
CA PHE A 598 4.22 -13.65 21.19
C PHE A 598 5.40 -14.00 20.26
N GLY A 599 5.08 -14.12 18.95
CA GLY A 599 6.00 -14.45 17.86
C GLY A 599 5.81 -15.86 17.32
N VAL A 600 5.97 -16.02 16.01
CA VAL A 600 6.00 -17.32 15.34
C VAL A 600 7.41 -17.89 15.45
N LEU A 601 7.56 -19.14 15.87
CA LEU A 601 8.89 -19.75 16.06
C LEU A 601 9.38 -20.53 14.85
N HIS A 602 8.42 -21.11 14.10
CA HIS A 602 8.66 -21.98 12.98
C HIS A 602 7.51 -21.88 12.00
N ASP A 603 7.82 -21.94 10.71
CA ASP A 603 6.83 -22.20 9.67
C ASP A 603 7.33 -23.24 8.66
N ASN A 604 6.78 -23.25 7.44
CA ASN A 604 7.16 -24.19 6.38
C ASN A 604 7.17 -23.52 5.01
N ASP A 605 7.67 -22.29 4.92
CA ASP A 605 7.78 -21.55 3.66
C ASP A 605 9.00 -21.94 2.81
N GLY A 606 9.97 -22.64 3.40
CA GLY A 606 11.22 -23.06 2.74
C GLY A 606 12.38 -22.08 2.92
N VAL A 607 12.17 -20.98 3.64
CA VAL A 607 13.20 -20.09 4.18
C VAL A 607 13.65 -20.63 5.55
N ALA A 608 14.84 -20.23 5.99
CA ALA A 608 15.45 -20.81 7.18
C ALA A 608 15.06 -20.05 8.45
N ASP A 609 14.29 -20.70 9.32
CA ASP A 609 13.95 -20.14 10.63
C ASP A 609 15.20 -19.91 11.52
N PRO A 610 15.24 -18.80 12.31
CA PRO A 610 14.33 -17.67 12.23
C PRO A 610 14.73 -16.71 11.10
N GLU A 611 13.75 -16.16 10.37
CA GLU A 611 14.00 -15.11 9.36
C GLU A 611 14.50 -13.82 10.01
N LEU A 612 13.95 -13.46 11.18
CA LEU A 612 14.39 -12.27 11.93
C LEU A 612 15.14 -12.67 13.20
N SER A 613 16.37 -12.18 13.35
CA SER A 613 17.20 -12.49 14.51
C SER A 613 16.71 -11.80 15.79
N ALA A 614 17.16 -12.28 16.95
CA ALA A 614 16.88 -11.63 18.24
C ALA A 614 17.44 -10.21 18.33
N GLU A 615 18.57 -9.95 17.66
CA GLU A 615 19.19 -8.62 17.64
C GLU A 615 18.39 -7.65 16.78
N GLU A 616 17.93 -8.07 15.61
CA GLU A 616 17.05 -7.29 14.73
C GLU A 616 15.71 -6.98 15.39
N ALA A 617 15.08 -7.97 16.02
CA ALA A 617 13.87 -7.74 16.81
C ALA A 617 14.09 -6.69 17.91
N GLN A 618 15.22 -6.76 18.62
CA GLN A 618 15.55 -5.77 19.64
C GLN A 618 15.81 -4.38 19.06
N LEU A 619 16.41 -4.27 17.87
CA LEU A 619 16.61 -2.98 17.18
C LEU A 619 15.27 -2.31 16.84
N LEU A 620 14.28 -3.08 16.37
CA LEU A 620 12.92 -2.57 16.15
C LEU A 620 12.27 -2.09 17.45
N SER A 621 12.35 -2.89 18.52
CA SER A 621 11.79 -2.52 19.83
C SER A 621 12.48 -1.27 20.41
N ASP A 622 13.81 -1.16 20.28
CA ASP A 622 14.57 0.00 20.75
C ASP A 622 14.21 1.28 19.97
N TYR A 623 14.05 1.18 18.64
CA TYR A 623 13.58 2.29 17.83
C TYR A 623 12.21 2.79 18.30
N MET A 624 11.24 1.88 18.48
CA MET A 624 9.89 2.23 18.95
C MET A 624 9.89 2.79 20.38
N ARG A 625 10.70 2.23 21.30
CA ARG A 625 10.83 2.75 22.68
C ARG A 625 11.38 4.17 22.72
N LEU A 626 12.31 4.48 21.83
CA LEU A 626 12.96 5.78 21.77
C LEU A 626 12.19 6.78 20.91
N LEU A 627 11.15 6.38 20.19
CA LEU A 627 10.39 7.25 19.30
C LEU A 627 9.59 8.29 20.10
N ALA A 628 9.80 9.57 19.83
CA ALA A 628 9.13 10.66 20.55
C ALA A 628 7.60 10.61 20.37
N PRO A 629 6.80 10.98 21.39
CA PRO A 629 5.41 11.36 21.14
C PRO A 629 5.39 12.63 20.27
N PRO A 630 4.31 12.87 19.51
CA PRO A 630 4.19 14.07 18.70
C PRO A 630 4.20 15.33 19.58
N PRO A 631 4.88 16.41 19.15
CA PRO A 631 4.84 17.67 19.89
C PRO A 631 3.45 18.31 19.78
N ARG A 632 2.96 18.87 20.89
CA ARG A 632 1.74 19.68 20.91
C ARG A 632 1.90 20.87 19.95
N GLN A 633 0.95 21.05 19.05
CA GLN A 633 0.94 22.08 18.02
C GLN A 633 0.37 23.41 18.55
N PRO A 634 0.87 24.56 18.09
CA PRO A 634 0.29 25.85 18.44
C PRO A 634 -1.09 26.02 17.78
N ALA A 635 -2.07 26.49 18.54
CA ALA A 635 -3.38 26.88 17.99
C ALA A 635 -3.31 28.25 17.28
N SER A 636 -4.16 28.43 16.27
CA SER A 636 -4.39 29.73 15.63
C SER A 636 -5.01 30.76 16.58
N ASP A 637 -5.83 30.30 17.54
CA ASP A 637 -6.32 31.08 18.68
C ASP A 637 -6.05 30.34 20.00
N PRO A 638 -4.96 30.68 20.71
CA PRO A 638 -4.61 30.03 21.97
C PRO A 638 -5.66 30.18 23.08
N ALA A 639 -6.43 31.28 23.10
CA ALA A 639 -7.46 31.48 24.12
C ALA A 639 -8.66 30.57 23.87
N ALA A 640 -9.05 30.39 22.60
CA ALA A 640 -10.07 29.43 22.21
C ALA A 640 -9.62 27.99 22.48
N ALA A 641 -8.37 27.62 22.18
CA ALA A 641 -7.85 26.29 22.50
C ALA A 641 -7.83 26.01 24.02
N LEU A 642 -7.44 26.99 24.85
CA LEU A 642 -7.51 26.84 26.31
C LEU A 642 -8.95 26.66 26.81
N ARG A 643 -9.90 27.42 26.24
CA ARG A 643 -11.34 27.23 26.51
C ARG A 643 -11.78 25.83 26.07
N GLY A 644 -11.30 25.34 24.92
CA GLY A 644 -11.56 24.00 24.41
C GLY A 644 -11.11 22.90 25.37
N GLU A 645 -9.94 23.04 25.97
CA GLU A 645 -9.43 22.10 26.98
C GLU A 645 -10.30 22.09 28.25
N GLN A 646 -10.81 23.26 28.66
CA GLN A 646 -11.77 23.34 29.78
C GLN A 646 -13.11 22.68 29.42
N ILE A 647 -13.59 22.88 28.19
CA ILE A 647 -14.82 22.25 27.69
C ILE A 647 -14.63 20.74 27.63
N PHE A 648 -13.48 20.24 27.15
CA PHE A 648 -13.15 18.82 27.10
C PHE A 648 -13.35 18.13 28.45
N ALA A 649 -12.85 18.74 29.53
CA ALA A 649 -13.10 18.25 30.88
C ALA A 649 -14.58 18.40 31.29
N ALA A 650 -15.20 19.54 31.00
CA ALA A 650 -16.57 19.85 31.43
C ALA A 650 -17.66 18.98 30.77
N VAL A 651 -17.45 18.51 29.54
CA VAL A 651 -18.39 17.61 28.85
C VAL A 651 -18.21 16.14 29.19
N GLY A 652 -17.14 15.78 29.93
CA GLY A 652 -16.87 14.41 30.38
C GLY A 652 -15.87 13.63 29.53
N CYS A 653 -15.20 14.24 28.53
CA CYS A 653 -14.19 13.52 27.73
C CYS A 653 -13.02 13.02 28.61
N ALA A 654 -12.63 13.82 29.60
CA ALA A 654 -11.52 13.52 30.50
C ALA A 654 -11.77 12.35 31.48
N SER A 655 -12.99 11.78 31.52
CA SER A 655 -13.28 10.60 32.35
C SER A 655 -12.63 9.32 31.79
N CYS A 656 -12.51 9.19 30.47
CA CYS A 656 -11.79 8.08 29.82
C CYS A 656 -10.45 8.56 29.21
N HIS A 657 -10.45 9.77 28.64
CA HIS A 657 -9.25 10.39 28.07
C HIS A 657 -8.50 11.20 29.13
N VAL A 658 -8.06 10.52 30.19
CA VAL A 658 -7.39 11.11 31.35
C VAL A 658 -6.11 11.85 30.90
N PRO A 659 -5.95 13.15 31.22
CA PRO A 659 -4.87 13.98 30.65
C PRO A 659 -3.46 13.41 30.83
N THR A 660 -3.15 12.88 32.03
CA THR A 660 -1.81 12.41 32.39
C THR A 660 -1.87 11.13 33.20
N LEU A 661 -0.92 10.22 32.94
CA LEU A 661 -0.61 9.07 33.81
C LEU A 661 0.86 9.11 34.24
N PRO A 662 1.19 8.80 35.51
CA PRO A 662 2.57 8.72 35.96
C PRO A 662 3.28 7.45 35.48
N THR A 663 4.56 7.58 35.16
CA THR A 663 5.50 6.47 34.99
C THR A 663 5.97 5.91 36.32
N VAL A 664 6.64 4.75 36.26
CA VAL A 664 7.26 4.10 37.43
C VAL A 664 8.28 5.00 38.16
N ASP A 665 8.95 5.91 37.44
CA ASP A 665 9.88 6.90 38.02
C ASP A 665 9.20 8.23 38.41
N GLY A 666 7.87 8.32 38.27
CA GLY A 666 7.04 9.44 38.72
C GLY A 666 6.97 10.62 37.75
N ALA A 667 7.35 10.43 36.48
CA ALA A 667 7.16 11.44 35.44
C ALA A 667 5.74 11.35 34.85
N ASP A 668 5.12 12.49 34.56
CA ASP A 668 3.79 12.51 33.96
C ASP A 668 3.85 12.34 32.43
N VAL A 669 3.03 11.41 31.91
CA VAL A 669 2.86 11.15 30.49
C VAL A 669 1.53 11.76 30.03
N ALA A 670 1.58 12.84 29.24
CA ALA A 670 0.39 13.57 28.78
C ALA A 670 -0.29 12.92 27.56
N LEU A 671 -0.77 11.68 27.73
CA LEU A 671 -1.34 10.88 26.66
C LEU A 671 -2.84 11.08 26.41
N TYR A 672 -3.59 11.68 27.34
CA TYR A 672 -5.05 11.81 27.25
C TYR A 672 -5.74 10.44 27.05
N SER A 673 -5.41 9.48 27.91
CA SER A 673 -5.93 8.12 27.91
C SER A 673 -5.64 7.46 29.25
N ASP A 674 -6.62 6.71 29.76
CA ASP A 674 -6.46 5.84 30.93
C ASP A 674 -5.91 4.44 30.59
N LEU A 675 -5.77 4.12 29.29
CA LEU A 675 -5.40 2.81 28.74
C LEU A 675 -6.34 1.66 29.10
N LEU A 676 -7.54 1.96 29.58
CA LEU A 676 -8.58 0.99 29.93
C LEU A 676 -9.45 0.65 28.73
N LEU A 677 -10.15 -0.48 28.83
CA LEU A 677 -11.19 -0.91 27.91
C LEU A 677 -12.52 -0.23 28.25
N HIS A 678 -13.19 0.29 27.23
CA HIS A 678 -14.52 0.89 27.31
C HIS A 678 -15.42 0.41 26.18
N GLU A 679 -16.71 0.24 26.46
CA GLU A 679 -17.73 -0.01 25.44
C GLU A 679 -18.07 1.29 24.69
N ILE A 680 -17.49 1.46 23.50
CA ILE A 680 -17.66 2.67 22.67
C ILE A 680 -18.59 2.46 21.46
N LEU A 681 -19.20 1.28 21.33
CA LEU A 681 -20.11 0.92 20.24
C LEU A 681 -21.56 0.80 20.70
N PRO A 682 -22.55 1.01 19.80
CA PRO A 682 -23.96 0.90 20.15
C PRO A 682 -24.31 -0.44 20.80
N ALA A 683 -25.34 -0.44 21.65
CA ALA A 683 -25.88 -1.67 22.23
C ALA A 683 -26.26 -2.68 21.14
N GLY A 684 -25.79 -3.92 21.28
CA GLY A 684 -26.02 -4.99 20.31
C GLY A 684 -25.10 -4.97 19.08
N ALA A 685 -24.16 -4.02 18.98
CA ALA A 685 -23.10 -4.10 17.97
C ALA A 685 -22.31 -5.40 18.15
N VAL A 686 -22.11 -6.10 17.03
CA VAL A 686 -21.24 -7.28 16.95
C VAL A 686 -19.86 -6.84 16.51
N GLY A 687 -18.85 -7.56 16.97
CA GLY A 687 -17.46 -7.27 16.68
C GLY A 687 -16.62 -8.52 16.92
N ILE A 688 -15.32 -8.32 17.01
CA ILE A 688 -14.37 -9.42 17.21
C ILE A 688 -13.84 -9.33 18.64
N GLU A 689 -13.94 -10.40 19.42
CA GLU A 689 -13.31 -10.46 20.75
C GLU A 689 -11.80 -10.69 20.62
N ASP A 690 -11.03 -10.18 21.57
CA ASP A 690 -9.58 -10.41 21.61
C ASP A 690 -9.10 -10.47 23.07
N THR A 691 -8.44 -11.57 23.41
CA THR A 691 -7.92 -11.83 24.76
C THR A 691 -9.04 -11.70 25.81
N SER A 692 -9.04 -10.64 26.63
CA SER A 692 -10.04 -10.40 27.67
C SER A 692 -11.12 -9.39 27.26
N ALA A 693 -10.98 -8.74 26.11
CA ALA A 693 -11.87 -7.70 25.62
C ALA A 693 -13.03 -8.30 24.80
N GLY A 694 -14.25 -7.96 25.20
CA GLY A 694 -15.49 -8.29 24.50
C GLY A 694 -15.65 -7.51 23.20
N MET A 695 -16.70 -7.84 22.45
CA MET A 695 -16.93 -7.33 21.08
C MET A 695 -16.95 -5.81 20.96
N ARG A 696 -17.53 -5.11 21.95
CA ARG A 696 -17.74 -3.65 21.92
C ARG A 696 -16.66 -2.84 22.64
N GLU A 697 -15.72 -3.52 23.29
CA GLU A 697 -14.72 -2.88 24.15
C GLU A 697 -13.46 -2.51 23.38
N PHE A 698 -12.98 -1.29 23.55
CA PHE A 698 -11.75 -0.82 22.94
C PHE A 698 -10.94 -0.04 23.98
N ARG A 699 -9.62 -0.15 23.87
CA ARG A 699 -8.70 0.65 24.66
C ARG A 699 -8.86 2.13 24.29
N THR A 700 -8.91 3.02 25.26
CA THR A 700 -8.78 4.47 24.96
C THR A 700 -7.44 4.70 24.24
N ALA A 701 -7.49 5.23 23.02
CA ALA A 701 -6.29 5.56 22.28
C ALA A 701 -5.66 6.85 22.87
N PRO A 702 -4.32 6.99 22.89
CA PRO A 702 -3.68 8.27 23.21
C PRO A 702 -4.17 9.35 22.24
N LEU A 703 -4.47 10.55 22.73
CA LEU A 703 -4.87 11.68 21.87
C LEU A 703 -3.70 12.56 21.45
N TRP A 704 -2.46 12.31 21.90
CA TRP A 704 -1.32 13.00 21.30
C TRP A 704 -1.22 12.70 19.80
N GLY A 705 -0.87 13.69 18.99
CA GLY A 705 -0.81 13.59 17.55
C GLY A 705 -2.13 13.37 16.83
N ILE A 706 -3.28 13.40 17.53
CA ILE A 706 -4.59 13.11 16.94
C ILE A 706 -4.90 14.03 15.76
N ALA A 707 -4.39 15.27 15.75
CA ALA A 707 -4.58 16.20 14.65
C ALA A 707 -4.06 15.71 13.28
N THR A 708 -3.17 14.71 13.26
CA THR A 708 -2.51 14.22 12.03
C THR A 708 -2.59 12.70 11.84
N SER A 709 -3.35 12.00 12.69
CA SER A 709 -3.43 10.53 12.69
C SER A 709 -4.72 9.98 12.10
N GLY A 710 -5.48 10.80 11.38
CA GLY A 710 -6.69 10.35 10.69
C GLY A 710 -6.40 9.22 9.69
N PRO A 711 -7.38 8.36 9.37
CA PRO A 711 -8.77 8.39 9.82
C PRO A 711 -8.94 7.96 11.29
N TYR A 712 -10.10 8.24 11.88
CA TYR A 712 -10.34 8.11 13.31
C TYR A 712 -11.21 6.91 13.69
N LEU A 713 -11.17 6.59 15.00
CA LEU A 713 -11.70 5.38 15.64
C LEU A 713 -10.93 4.11 15.27
N HIS A 714 -11.21 3.04 16.01
CA HIS A 714 -10.58 1.74 15.80
C HIS A 714 -10.74 1.18 14.39
N SER A 715 -11.76 1.61 13.64
CA SER A 715 -12.11 1.11 12.30
C SER A 715 -11.82 2.10 11.16
N GLY A 716 -11.29 3.28 11.49
CA GLY A 716 -11.11 4.34 10.49
C GLY A 716 -12.43 4.87 9.94
N ALA A 717 -13.56 4.72 10.64
CA ALA A 717 -14.89 5.09 10.15
C ALA A 717 -15.12 6.60 10.01
N ALA A 718 -14.32 7.45 10.67
CA ALA A 718 -14.45 8.90 10.65
C ALA A 718 -13.30 9.59 9.91
N ASP A 719 -13.63 10.58 9.07
CA ASP A 719 -12.66 11.46 8.38
C ASP A 719 -12.25 12.66 9.23
N THR A 720 -13.16 13.11 10.11
CA THR A 720 -12.94 14.28 10.96
C THR A 720 -13.07 13.96 12.45
N LEU A 721 -12.43 14.77 13.28
CA LEU A 721 -12.55 14.66 14.75
C LEU A 721 -14.00 14.83 15.22
N GLU A 722 -14.78 15.70 14.58
CA GLU A 722 -16.19 15.88 14.92
C GLU A 722 -16.99 14.61 14.61
N GLN A 723 -16.80 14.00 13.44
CA GLN A 723 -17.43 12.70 13.13
C GLN A 723 -17.01 11.63 14.12
N ALA A 724 -15.73 11.57 14.50
CA ALA A 724 -15.25 10.60 15.47
C ALA A 724 -15.97 10.75 16.82
N ILE A 725 -16.13 11.97 17.32
CA ILE A 725 -16.88 12.26 18.55
C ILE A 725 -18.34 11.82 18.41
N LEU A 726 -18.99 12.13 17.29
CA LEU A 726 -20.41 11.79 17.06
C LEU A 726 -20.66 10.29 16.88
N LEU A 727 -19.64 9.52 16.46
CA LEU A 727 -19.74 8.06 16.31
C LEU A 727 -19.50 7.28 17.60
N HIS A 728 -19.02 7.91 18.67
CA HIS A 728 -18.94 7.27 19.98
C HIS A 728 -20.35 6.90 20.48
N ALA A 729 -20.48 5.74 21.10
CA ALA A 729 -21.74 5.27 21.71
C ALA A 729 -21.45 4.49 23.00
N GLY A 730 -22.46 3.85 23.60
CA GLY A 730 -22.26 3.01 24.79
C GLY A 730 -21.94 3.86 26.02
N GLU A 731 -20.83 3.59 26.69
CA GLU A 731 -20.38 4.37 27.86
C GLU A 731 -20.21 5.86 27.54
N ALA A 732 -19.90 6.19 26.28
CA ALA A 732 -19.72 7.56 25.84
C ALA A 732 -21.02 8.29 25.44
N ASP A 733 -22.21 7.65 25.52
CA ASP A 733 -23.47 8.25 25.05
C ASP A 733 -23.78 9.60 25.74
N ALA A 734 -23.55 9.70 27.05
CA ALA A 734 -23.78 10.94 27.81
C ALA A 734 -22.80 12.05 27.41
N THR A 735 -21.51 11.71 27.27
CA THR A 735 -20.45 12.64 26.83
C THR A 735 -20.69 13.14 25.40
N ARG A 736 -21.09 12.25 24.47
CA ARG A 736 -21.48 12.63 23.10
C ARG A 736 -22.66 13.60 23.13
N ALA A 737 -23.73 13.30 23.89
CA ALA A 737 -24.88 14.18 23.99
C ALA A 737 -24.53 15.55 24.57
N ALA A 738 -23.59 15.62 25.52
CA ALA A 738 -23.07 16.87 26.06
C ALA A 738 -22.30 17.68 25.00
N PHE A 739 -21.49 17.03 24.16
CA PHE A 739 -20.86 17.67 22.99
C PHE A 739 -21.89 18.19 21.99
N GLU A 740 -22.93 17.42 21.69
CA GLU A 740 -24.01 17.84 20.81
C GLU A 740 -24.80 19.04 21.37
N ALA A 741 -24.88 19.19 22.69
CA ALA A 741 -25.53 20.33 23.32
C ALA A 741 -24.69 21.62 23.31
N LEU A 742 -23.40 21.55 22.97
CA LEU A 742 -22.51 22.72 22.92
C LEU A 742 -22.94 23.72 21.84
N SER A 743 -22.66 24.99 22.10
CA SER A 743 -22.77 26.03 21.07
C SER A 743 -21.76 25.80 19.95
N THR A 744 -22.02 26.32 18.74
CA THR A 744 -21.07 26.23 17.62
C THR A 744 -19.68 26.78 17.99
N ALA A 745 -19.62 27.85 18.78
CA ALA A 745 -18.36 28.42 19.24
C ALA A 745 -17.61 27.51 20.22
N ASP A 746 -18.33 26.83 21.12
CA ASP A 746 -17.73 25.90 22.08
C ASP A 746 -17.28 24.59 21.41
N ARG A 747 -18.04 24.07 20.44
CA ARG A 747 -17.58 22.94 19.61
C ARG A 747 -16.31 23.30 18.84
N ALA A 748 -16.28 24.46 18.19
CA ALA A 748 -15.10 24.93 17.48
C ALA A 748 -13.89 25.10 18.41
N ALA A 749 -14.09 25.59 19.65
CA ALA A 749 -13.04 25.70 20.65
C ALA A 749 -12.50 24.32 21.07
N LEU A 750 -13.37 23.34 21.31
CA LEU A 750 -12.98 21.96 21.64
C LEU A 750 -12.20 21.31 20.48
N LEU A 751 -12.69 21.41 19.25
CA LEU A 751 -12.00 20.87 18.07
C LEU A 751 -10.65 21.57 17.85
N MET A 752 -10.55 22.87 18.15
CA MET A 752 -9.27 23.59 18.11
C MET A 752 -8.29 23.09 19.17
N PHE A 753 -8.76 22.76 20.38
CA PHE A 753 -7.93 22.13 21.41
C PHE A 753 -7.40 20.76 20.94
N LEU A 754 -8.26 19.91 20.41
CA LEU A 754 -7.84 18.61 19.85
C LEU A 754 -6.86 18.78 18.69
N GLY A 755 -7.03 19.83 17.88
CA GLY A 755 -6.06 20.21 16.84
C GLY A 755 -4.70 20.68 17.38
N THR A 756 -4.57 20.96 18.69
CA THR A 756 -3.28 21.19 19.34
C THR A 756 -2.59 19.91 19.75
N LEU A 757 -3.33 18.82 19.99
CA LEU A 757 -2.76 17.55 20.40
C LEU A 757 -2.16 16.82 19.19
#